data_AF-K2B1Q8-F1
#
_entry.id   AF-K2B1Q8-F1
#
_cell.length_a   1.000
_cell.length_b   1.000
_cell.length_c   1.000
_cell.angle_alpha   90.00
_cell.angle_beta   90.00
_cell.angle_gamma   90.00
#
_symmetry.space_group_name_H-M   'P 1'
#
loop_
_entity.id
_entity.type
_entity.pdbx_description
1 polymer ?
#
loop_
_entity_poly.entity_id
_entity_poly.type
_entity_poly.pdbx_seq_one_letter_code
_entity_poly.pdbx_strand_id
1 'polypeptide(L)'
;MEFIIWFYQRGVVFYLRRWYFLLASIYHYFSVPVLFATLFSPWRKVVIEERTGYNIQKYFSNLVFNLISRAIGAVMRVLLLISACVLLLLVFMGGAVGLVVWLLLPPLGYSVYTRFQSRPSKLVQKIIASMKLTTDKPIRMVFDNAPGKFVLSRMNLSLDEVVKEANFSFESLGGVKGDSYSQLLEVLVEENTWPDDFFRKRQINKDDLVVAAMWWEQRTNENSYLGDERQNFVGAGIGAELLFGYTPNLSKYSTDMGSPRSYSHRLIGRESELNRMERTLNGGANVMLVGQPGVGKTTVVLAFALKAKVGELGPRLAYKKILELDYNSFLSGTADLNKKKTFMAQILAEAAYSGNTILVIRDIHRLTNPQVEGYDFTDVLEEHIKQEDLKIIAVLSPVDYERFVSQNLRLRKYFEIVEVVPPTKDEAFKILLEAAANWEAKQNIILPIPTLRQILDGSDKYISEIPFPEKALEILDSVVLYKEMQGKRDFMVSIDDVNQVLAEKTGISFARLTEQEKSKLTNIESIIHERLINQEAAVSLIGKSLRGRSVGLKEESRPIGSFLFLGPTGVGKTQTAKVLANIYYGSEANILRFDMAEFGGREGLERLMGSVDNNQPGLLTTAIKNRPASLLLLDEMEKATPSVYNFFLTLLDEGVIT
;
A
#
# COMPACT_ATOMS: atom_id res chain seq x y z
N MET A 1 30.89 9.50 -33.58
CA MET A 1 30.57 8.30 -34.39
C MET A 1 29.49 7.42 -33.77
N GLU A 2 29.52 7.14 -32.46
CA GLU A 2 28.53 6.26 -31.81
C GLU A 2 27.06 6.67 -32.04
N PHE A 3 26.75 7.97 -32.03
CA PHE A 3 25.41 8.47 -32.31
C PHE A 3 24.91 8.09 -33.70
N ILE A 4 25.73 8.29 -34.74
CA ILE A 4 25.37 8.04 -36.13
C ILE A 4 25.16 6.54 -36.35
N ILE A 5 26.04 5.71 -35.78
CA ILE A 5 25.90 4.24 -35.83
C ILE A 5 24.60 3.81 -35.16
N TRP A 6 24.31 4.33 -33.96
CA TRP A 6 23.06 4.06 -33.27
C TRP A 6 21.84 4.54 -34.05
N PHE A 7 21.92 5.73 -34.66
CA PHE A 7 20.81 6.36 -35.37
C PHE A 7 20.32 5.49 -36.53
N TYR A 8 21.25 5.02 -37.37
CA TYR A 8 20.91 4.19 -38.53
C TYR A 8 20.64 2.71 -38.18
N GLN A 9 21.18 2.18 -37.08
CA GLN A 9 20.91 0.79 -36.68
C GLN A 9 19.67 0.64 -35.80
N ARG A 10 19.58 1.42 -34.71
CA ARG A 10 18.53 1.29 -33.69
C ARG A 10 17.52 2.43 -33.73
N GLY A 11 17.92 3.64 -34.15
CA GLY A 11 17.03 4.80 -34.28
C GLY A 11 15.94 4.57 -35.33
N VAL A 12 16.27 3.94 -36.46
CA VAL A 12 15.29 3.57 -37.50
C VAL A 12 14.29 2.54 -36.98
N VAL A 13 14.76 1.49 -36.30
CA VAL A 13 13.89 0.47 -35.68
C VAL A 13 12.97 1.10 -34.63
N PHE A 14 13.49 2.04 -33.82
CA PHE A 14 12.70 2.80 -32.87
C PHE A 14 11.59 3.59 -33.55
N TYR A 15 11.90 4.31 -34.63
CA TYR A 15 10.90 5.06 -35.40
C TYR A 15 9.82 4.15 -35.98
N LEU A 16 10.21 3.06 -36.64
CA LEU A 16 9.28 2.10 -37.24
C LEU A 16 8.35 1.48 -36.19
N ARG A 17 8.88 1.12 -35.01
CA ARG A 17 8.07 0.60 -33.91
C ARG A 17 7.06 1.63 -33.40
N ARG A 18 7.47 2.90 -33.25
CA ARG A 18 6.56 4.00 -32.86
C ARG A 18 5.47 4.24 -33.90
N TRP A 19 5.82 4.21 -35.18
CA TRP A 19 4.86 4.36 -36.26
C TRP A 19 3.84 3.20 -36.29
N TYR A 20 4.31 1.95 -36.18
CA TYR A 20 3.44 0.79 -36.04
C TYR A 20 2.52 0.91 -34.82
N PHE A 21 3.05 1.33 -33.66
CA PHE A 21 2.27 1.51 -32.45
C PHE A 21 1.16 2.56 -32.63
N LEU A 22 1.44 3.68 -33.29
CA LEU A 22 0.41 4.70 -33.58
C LEU A 22 -0.71 4.12 -34.46
N LEU A 23 -0.37 3.37 -35.51
CA LEU A 23 -1.35 2.69 -36.36
C LEU A 23 -2.17 1.66 -35.57
N ALA A 24 -1.51 0.82 -34.77
CA ALA A 24 -2.17 -0.15 -33.91
C ALA A 24 -3.08 0.51 -32.86
N SER A 25 -2.67 1.66 -32.31
CA SER A 25 -3.48 2.42 -31.35
C SER A 25 -4.74 2.98 -31.98
N ILE A 26 -4.69 3.44 -33.21
CA ILE A 26 -5.87 3.91 -33.94
C ILE A 26 -6.80 2.74 -34.23
N TYR A 27 -6.23 1.63 -34.72
CA TYR A 27 -6.98 0.40 -35.00
C TYR A 27 -7.71 -0.11 -33.75
N HIS A 28 -7.05 -0.07 -32.59
CA HIS A 28 -7.62 -0.41 -31.29
C HIS A 28 -8.65 0.61 -30.80
N TYR A 29 -8.34 1.91 -30.89
CA TYR A 29 -9.23 2.99 -30.43
C TYR A 29 -10.60 2.98 -31.12
N PHE A 30 -10.62 2.68 -32.42
CA PHE A 30 -11.87 2.49 -33.15
C PHE A 30 -12.42 1.07 -33.04
N SER A 31 -11.69 0.13 -32.41
CA SER A 31 -12.08 -1.27 -32.25
C SER A 31 -12.54 -1.87 -33.58
N VAL A 32 -11.77 -1.65 -34.65
CA VAL A 32 -12.20 -1.92 -36.05
C VAL A 32 -12.78 -3.33 -36.26
N PRO A 33 -12.17 -4.43 -35.77
CA PRO A 33 -12.75 -5.77 -35.89
C PRO A 33 -14.16 -5.88 -35.31
N VAL A 34 -14.35 -5.24 -34.17
CA VAL A 34 -15.60 -5.28 -33.40
C VAL A 34 -16.68 -4.51 -34.14
N LEU A 35 -16.36 -3.33 -34.69
CA LEU A 35 -17.32 -2.54 -35.48
C LEU A 35 -17.81 -3.31 -36.72
N PHE A 36 -16.92 -4.01 -37.42
CA PHE A 36 -17.31 -4.85 -38.56
C PHE A 36 -18.18 -6.04 -38.12
N ALA A 37 -17.77 -6.78 -37.09
CA ALA A 37 -18.51 -7.95 -36.60
C ALA A 37 -19.91 -7.58 -36.05
N THR A 38 -20.07 -6.37 -35.53
CA THR A 38 -21.29 -5.92 -34.84
C THR A 38 -22.08 -4.88 -35.62
N LEU A 39 -21.84 -4.74 -36.93
CA LEU A 39 -22.41 -3.71 -37.78
C LEU A 39 -23.93 -3.58 -37.61
N PHE A 40 -24.65 -4.71 -37.65
CA PHE A 40 -26.11 -4.78 -37.53
C PHE A 40 -26.62 -5.12 -36.11
N SER A 41 -25.74 -5.03 -35.10
CA SER A 41 -26.17 -5.19 -33.71
C SER A 41 -26.98 -3.97 -33.24
N PRO A 42 -27.91 -4.14 -32.27
CA PRO A 42 -28.70 -3.04 -31.72
C PRO A 42 -27.83 -1.88 -31.21
N TRP A 43 -28.37 -0.66 -31.26
CA TRP A 43 -27.71 0.51 -30.68
C TRP A 43 -27.68 0.39 -29.15
N ARG A 44 -26.49 0.34 -28.54
CA ARG A 44 -26.29 0.26 -27.08
C ARG A 44 -27.16 -0.79 -26.38
N LYS A 45 -27.26 -1.98 -27.00
CA LYS A 45 -28.11 -3.11 -26.57
C LYS A 45 -29.61 -2.82 -26.47
N VAL A 46 -30.09 -1.65 -26.90
CA VAL A 46 -31.48 -1.23 -26.73
C VAL A 46 -32.39 -2.11 -27.60
N VAL A 47 -33.02 -3.08 -26.94
CA VAL A 47 -33.91 -4.09 -27.51
C VAL A 47 -35.12 -4.24 -26.60
N ILE A 48 -36.30 -4.35 -27.20
CA ILE A 48 -37.52 -4.70 -26.47
C ILE A 48 -37.74 -6.21 -26.66
N GLU A 49 -37.59 -6.99 -25.58
CA GLU A 49 -37.72 -8.47 -25.58
C GLU A 49 -39.02 -8.99 -24.94
N GLU A 50 -39.94 -8.11 -24.53
CA GLU A 50 -41.19 -8.53 -23.87
C GLU A 50 -41.99 -9.56 -24.70
N ARG A 51 -41.99 -10.82 -24.25
CA ARG A 51 -42.92 -11.86 -24.68
C ARG A 51 -44.24 -11.70 -23.94
N THR A 52 -45.01 -10.70 -24.36
CA THR A 52 -46.42 -10.63 -23.95
C THR A 52 -47.25 -11.54 -24.86
N GLY A 53 -48.42 -12.00 -24.39
CA GLY A 53 -49.33 -12.88 -25.15
C GLY A 53 -49.69 -12.34 -26.55
N TYR A 54 -50.44 -13.09 -27.34
CA TYR A 54 -50.77 -12.78 -28.74
C TYR A 54 -51.39 -11.37 -28.94
N ASN A 55 -50.55 -10.34 -29.06
CA ASN A 55 -50.90 -8.97 -29.39
C ASN A 55 -50.03 -8.53 -30.58
N ILE A 56 -50.63 -8.62 -31.77
CA ILE A 56 -49.96 -8.36 -33.06
C ILE A 56 -49.43 -6.92 -33.14
N GLN A 57 -50.16 -5.95 -32.58
CA GLN A 57 -49.76 -4.55 -32.59
C GLN A 57 -48.47 -4.33 -31.78
N LYS A 58 -48.39 -4.93 -30.59
CA LYS A 58 -47.20 -4.84 -29.73
C LYS A 58 -46.01 -5.60 -30.33
N TYR A 59 -46.26 -6.76 -30.94
CA TYR A 59 -45.23 -7.49 -31.70
C TYR A 59 -44.66 -6.65 -32.84
N PHE A 60 -45.52 -6.02 -33.65
CA PHE A 60 -45.09 -5.17 -34.76
C PHE A 60 -44.32 -3.95 -34.27
N SER A 61 -44.77 -3.30 -33.19
CA SER A 61 -44.07 -2.18 -32.58
C SER A 61 -42.66 -2.57 -32.11
N ASN A 62 -42.52 -3.71 -31.42
CA ASN A 62 -41.22 -4.21 -30.96
C ASN A 62 -40.29 -4.53 -32.14
N LEU A 63 -40.83 -5.11 -33.22
CA LEU A 63 -40.07 -5.41 -34.44
C LEU A 63 -39.55 -4.12 -35.09
N VAL A 64 -40.43 -3.13 -35.30
CA VAL A 64 -40.05 -1.84 -35.90
C VAL A 64 -39.01 -1.13 -35.05
N PHE A 65 -39.20 -1.09 -33.73
CA PHE A 65 -38.25 -0.47 -32.81
C PHE A 65 -36.86 -1.14 -32.86
N ASN A 66 -36.82 -2.46 -32.81
CA ASN A 66 -35.58 -3.22 -32.88
C ASN A 66 -34.87 -3.01 -34.23
N LEU A 67 -35.62 -2.86 -35.33
CA LEU A 67 -35.08 -2.56 -36.66
C LEU A 67 -34.49 -1.14 -36.72
N ILE A 68 -35.19 -0.13 -36.18
CA ILE A 68 -34.68 1.24 -36.08
C ILE A 68 -33.41 1.29 -35.23
N SER A 69 -33.40 0.62 -34.07
CA SER A 69 -32.24 0.55 -33.19
C SER A 69 -31.01 -0.03 -33.90
N ARG A 70 -31.18 -1.11 -34.68
CA ARG A 70 -30.11 -1.69 -35.50
C ARG A 70 -29.66 -0.78 -36.65
N ALA A 71 -30.59 -0.07 -37.29
CA ALA A 71 -30.26 0.87 -38.38
C ALA A 71 -29.43 2.05 -37.88
N ILE A 72 -29.82 2.68 -36.75
CA ILE A 72 -29.04 3.74 -36.11
C ILE A 72 -27.65 3.22 -35.73
N GLY A 73 -27.59 2.02 -35.14
CA GLY A 73 -26.32 1.36 -34.82
C GLY A 73 -25.42 1.17 -36.04
N ALA A 74 -25.96 0.66 -37.15
CA ALA A 74 -25.22 0.47 -38.39
C ALA A 74 -24.67 1.80 -38.93
N VAL A 75 -25.49 2.86 -38.98
CA VAL A 75 -25.05 4.19 -39.46
C VAL A 75 -23.88 4.71 -38.63
N MET A 76 -24.00 4.68 -37.29
CA MET A 76 -22.93 5.17 -36.41
C MET A 76 -21.64 4.36 -36.54
N ARG A 77 -21.73 3.04 -36.67
CA ARG A 77 -20.56 2.16 -36.86
C ARG A 77 -19.88 2.38 -38.22
N VAL A 78 -20.65 2.56 -39.30
CA VAL A 78 -20.10 2.90 -40.61
C VAL A 78 -19.36 4.23 -40.56
N LEU A 79 -19.93 5.24 -39.88
CA LEU A 79 -19.30 6.55 -39.75
C LEU A 79 -17.96 6.45 -39.00
N LEU A 80 -17.91 5.70 -37.89
CA LEU A 80 -16.66 5.43 -37.17
C LEU A 80 -15.65 4.64 -38.00
N LEU A 81 -16.09 3.66 -38.79
CA LEU A 81 -15.20 2.91 -39.70
C LEU A 81 -14.60 3.80 -40.78
N ILE A 82 -15.39 4.70 -41.38
CA ILE A 82 -14.90 5.68 -42.35
C ILE A 82 -13.87 6.59 -41.67
N SER A 83 -14.18 7.13 -40.49
CA SER A 83 -13.23 7.96 -39.72
C SER A 83 -11.94 7.21 -39.39
N ALA A 84 -12.03 5.93 -39.01
CA ALA A 84 -10.87 5.09 -38.73
C ALA A 84 -10.00 4.91 -39.98
N CYS A 85 -10.60 4.59 -41.14
CA CYS A 85 -9.89 4.44 -42.40
C CYS A 85 -9.18 5.73 -42.83
N VAL A 86 -9.86 6.88 -42.74
CA VAL A 86 -9.27 8.18 -43.05
C VAL A 86 -8.07 8.47 -42.15
N LEU A 87 -8.22 8.27 -40.85
CA LEU A 87 -7.18 8.58 -39.87
C LEU A 87 -5.98 7.62 -40.01
N LEU A 88 -6.23 6.32 -40.24
CA LEU A 88 -5.18 5.34 -40.53
C LEU A 88 -4.39 5.71 -41.80
N LEU A 89 -5.07 6.14 -42.87
CA LEU A 89 -4.41 6.57 -44.11
C LEU A 89 -3.55 7.82 -43.87
N LEU A 90 -4.06 8.82 -43.15
CA LEU A 90 -3.31 10.04 -42.83
C LEU A 90 -2.05 9.72 -42.00
N VAL A 91 -2.15 8.87 -40.98
CA VAL A 91 -1.02 8.50 -40.11
C VAL A 91 -0.03 7.59 -40.84
N PHE A 92 -0.51 6.74 -41.75
CA PHE A 92 0.37 5.97 -42.64
C PHE A 92 1.18 6.90 -43.55
N MET A 93 0.53 7.80 -44.28
CA MET A 93 1.21 8.76 -45.17
C MET A 93 2.17 9.67 -44.39
N GLY A 94 1.73 10.19 -43.24
CA GLY A 94 2.55 11.04 -42.37
C GLY A 94 3.77 10.32 -41.81
N GLY A 95 3.64 9.05 -41.42
CA GLY A 95 4.77 8.24 -40.94
C GLY A 95 5.75 7.88 -42.06
N ALA A 96 5.29 7.66 -43.29
CA ALA A 96 6.17 7.45 -44.44
C ALA A 96 7.01 8.70 -44.75
N VAL A 97 6.38 9.89 -44.77
CA VAL A 97 7.08 11.17 -44.93
C VAL A 97 8.04 11.40 -43.76
N GLY A 98 7.59 11.14 -42.53
CA GLY A 98 8.41 11.30 -41.33
C GLY A 98 9.61 10.35 -41.27
N LEU A 99 9.52 9.13 -41.82
CA LEU A 99 10.65 8.22 -41.98
C LEU A 99 11.73 8.82 -42.91
N VAL A 100 11.32 9.38 -44.04
CA VAL A 100 12.23 10.05 -44.97
C VAL A 100 12.92 11.23 -44.28
N VAL A 101 12.16 12.07 -43.57
CA VAL A 101 12.70 13.19 -42.79
C VAL A 101 13.65 12.70 -41.70
N TRP A 102 13.31 11.62 -40.99
CA TRP A 102 14.16 11.01 -39.97
C TRP A 102 15.50 10.58 -40.58
N LEU A 103 15.49 9.82 -41.68
CA LEU A 103 16.71 9.37 -42.35
C LEU A 103 17.59 10.54 -42.85
N LEU A 104 16.98 11.62 -43.32
CA LEU A 104 17.70 12.80 -43.84
C LEU A 104 18.22 13.74 -42.74
N LEU A 105 17.60 13.75 -41.55
CA LEU A 105 17.94 14.66 -40.46
C LEU A 105 18.32 13.91 -39.17
N PRO A 106 19.55 13.34 -39.10
CA PRO A 106 20.07 12.69 -37.90
C PRO A 106 19.93 13.51 -36.60
N PRO A 107 20.11 14.84 -36.57
CA PRO A 107 19.96 15.62 -35.33
C PRO A 107 18.62 15.43 -34.60
N LEU A 108 17.53 15.10 -35.31
CA LEU A 108 16.23 14.83 -34.70
C LEU A 108 16.23 13.63 -33.73
N GLY A 109 17.10 12.64 -33.97
CA GLY A 109 17.23 11.47 -33.09
C GLY A 109 18.15 11.67 -31.89
N TYR A 110 18.81 12.82 -31.76
CA TYR A 110 19.79 13.05 -30.70
C TYR A 110 19.14 13.00 -29.31
N SER A 111 17.95 13.55 -29.15
CA SER A 111 17.17 13.49 -27.89
C SER A 111 16.79 12.07 -27.49
N VAL A 112 16.51 11.20 -28.47
CA VAL A 112 16.19 9.79 -28.23
C VAL A 112 17.48 9.01 -27.88
N TYR A 113 18.58 9.35 -28.53
CA TYR A 113 19.89 8.76 -28.24
C TYR A 113 20.38 9.06 -26.83
N THR A 114 20.23 10.29 -26.34
CA THR A 114 20.65 10.65 -24.97
C THR A 114 19.85 9.88 -23.92
N ARG A 115 18.54 9.72 -24.13
CA ARG A 115 17.68 8.85 -23.29
C ARG A 115 18.01 7.36 -23.41
N PHE A 116 18.48 6.91 -24.58
CA PHE A 116 18.94 5.54 -24.75
C PHE A 116 20.27 5.28 -24.03
N GLN A 117 21.17 6.28 -24.00
CA GLN A 117 22.43 6.21 -23.27
C GLN A 117 22.26 6.30 -21.75
N SER A 118 21.16 6.85 -21.24
CA SER A 118 20.85 6.93 -19.80
C SER A 118 20.27 5.63 -19.21
N ARG A 119 20.18 4.54 -19.99
CA ARG A 119 19.74 3.23 -19.47
C ARG A 119 20.70 2.72 -18.38
N PRO A 120 20.19 2.19 -17.24
CA PRO A 120 21.03 1.70 -16.14
C PRO A 120 22.14 0.75 -16.58
N SER A 121 21.82 -0.27 -17.40
CA SER A 121 22.80 -1.26 -17.87
C SER A 121 23.97 -0.65 -18.65
N LYS A 122 23.72 0.35 -19.50
CA LYS A 122 24.79 1.04 -20.23
C LYS A 122 25.66 1.90 -19.33
N LEU A 123 25.06 2.52 -18.33
CA LEU A 123 25.76 3.32 -17.35
C LEU A 123 26.68 2.42 -16.50
N VAL A 124 26.20 1.26 -16.07
CA VAL A 124 26.98 0.27 -15.32
C VAL A 124 28.15 -0.28 -16.15
N GLN A 125 27.91 -0.64 -17.42
CA GLN A 125 28.98 -1.08 -18.32
C GLN A 125 30.08 -0.02 -18.48
N LYS A 126 29.71 1.26 -18.55
CA LYS A 126 30.68 2.38 -18.59
C LYS A 126 31.47 2.50 -17.29
N ILE A 127 30.81 2.39 -16.13
CA ILE A 127 31.49 2.41 -14.82
C ILE A 127 32.48 1.26 -14.71
N ILE A 128 32.09 0.04 -15.08
CA ILE A 128 32.98 -1.13 -15.05
C ILE A 128 34.16 -0.93 -16.00
N ALA A 129 33.92 -0.43 -17.21
CA ALA A 129 34.99 -0.15 -18.16
C ALA A 129 35.96 0.93 -17.67
N SER A 130 35.47 2.00 -17.03
CA SER A 130 36.31 3.06 -16.48
C SER A 130 37.11 2.60 -15.26
N MET A 131 36.54 1.74 -14.41
CA MET A 131 37.27 1.16 -13.28
C MET A 131 38.44 0.27 -13.73
N LYS A 132 38.32 -0.44 -14.87
CA LYS A 132 39.44 -1.23 -15.45
C LYS A 132 40.62 -0.38 -15.91
N LEU A 133 40.38 0.88 -16.27
CA LEU A 133 41.35 1.76 -16.90
C LEU A 133 42.11 2.64 -15.91
N THR A 134 41.67 2.71 -14.64
CA THR A 134 42.16 3.69 -13.67
C THR A 134 42.76 3.01 -12.46
N THR A 135 43.97 3.41 -12.06
CA THR A 135 44.68 2.90 -10.88
C THR A 135 44.32 3.64 -9.59
N ASP A 136 43.74 4.84 -9.68
CA ASP A 136 43.37 5.65 -8.52
C ASP A 136 41.90 5.42 -8.11
N LYS A 137 41.71 4.77 -6.95
CA LYS A 137 40.47 4.55 -6.19
C LYS A 137 39.21 4.24 -7.05
N PRO A 138 39.03 3.00 -7.52
CA PRO A 138 37.88 2.58 -8.34
C PRO A 138 36.50 2.89 -7.72
N ILE A 139 36.40 2.88 -6.38
CA ILE A 139 35.18 3.21 -5.63
C ILE A 139 34.68 4.63 -5.93
N ARG A 140 35.57 5.58 -6.22
CA ARG A 140 35.15 6.94 -6.60
C ARG A 140 34.33 6.94 -7.89
N MET A 141 34.63 6.05 -8.84
CA MET A 141 33.88 5.95 -10.10
C MET A 141 32.49 5.35 -9.91
N VAL A 142 32.34 4.47 -8.91
CA VAL A 142 31.05 3.89 -8.54
C VAL A 142 30.11 4.97 -8.01
N PHE A 143 30.62 5.90 -7.20
CA PHE A 143 29.78 6.89 -6.53
C PHE A 143 29.74 8.30 -7.18
N ASP A 144 30.75 8.69 -7.98
CA ASP A 144 30.79 10.00 -8.66
C ASP A 144 30.03 9.98 -10.00
N ASN A 145 28.77 9.60 -9.94
CA ASN A 145 27.84 9.59 -11.06
C ASN A 145 26.40 9.80 -10.54
N ALA A 146 25.41 9.87 -11.43
CA ALA A 146 24.02 10.10 -11.03
C ALA A 146 23.47 9.05 -10.03
N PRO A 147 23.58 7.73 -10.26
CA PRO A 147 23.16 6.73 -9.28
C PRO A 147 23.92 6.81 -7.96
N GLY A 148 25.24 6.99 -8.03
CA GLY A 148 26.10 7.11 -6.86
C GLY A 148 25.74 8.29 -5.95
N LYS A 149 25.54 9.47 -6.53
CA LYS A 149 25.08 10.66 -5.80
C LYS A 149 23.69 10.47 -5.20
N PHE A 150 22.79 9.77 -5.91
CA PHE A 150 21.49 9.40 -5.38
C PHE A 150 21.64 8.51 -4.14
N VAL A 151 22.40 7.42 -4.25
CA VAL A 151 22.65 6.49 -3.12
C VAL A 151 23.26 7.23 -1.93
N LEU A 152 24.34 8.00 -2.14
CA LEU A 152 25.00 8.76 -1.08
C LEU A 152 24.03 9.71 -0.36
N SER A 153 23.18 10.43 -1.11
CA SER A 153 22.20 11.35 -0.52
C SER A 153 21.14 10.64 0.32
N ARG A 154 20.74 9.42 -0.05
CA ARG A 154 19.73 8.62 0.68
C ARG A 154 20.32 7.78 1.80
N MET A 155 21.64 7.66 1.83
CA MET A 155 22.38 7.07 2.93
C MET A 155 22.91 8.10 3.92
N ASN A 156 22.76 9.40 3.62
CA ASN A 156 23.38 10.50 4.35
C ASN A 156 24.91 10.34 4.49
N LEU A 157 25.56 9.96 3.38
CA LEU A 157 27.01 9.75 3.30
C LEU A 157 27.65 10.73 2.32
N SER A 158 28.88 11.16 2.60
CA SER A 158 29.68 11.95 1.67
C SER A 158 30.58 11.07 0.81
N LEU A 159 30.88 11.52 -0.42
CA LEU A 159 31.72 10.79 -1.37
C LEU A 159 33.13 10.54 -0.79
N ASP A 160 33.73 11.56 -0.17
CA ASP A 160 35.09 11.49 0.33
C ASP A 160 35.23 10.50 1.50
N GLU A 161 34.21 10.41 2.36
CA GLU A 161 34.17 9.43 3.45
C GLU A 161 34.12 8.00 2.92
N VAL A 162 33.22 7.73 1.98
CA VAL A 162 33.02 6.38 1.40
C VAL A 162 34.27 5.94 0.64
N VAL A 163 34.96 6.86 -0.04
CA VAL A 163 36.18 6.57 -0.79
C VAL A 163 37.41 6.40 0.13
N LYS A 164 37.47 7.10 1.27
CA LYS A 164 38.60 7.02 2.20
C LYS A 164 38.65 5.70 2.97
N GLU A 165 37.48 5.22 3.40
CA GLU A 165 37.35 4.03 4.26
C GLU A 165 37.21 2.73 3.46
N ALA A 166 37.18 2.80 2.12
CA ALA A 166 37.06 1.63 1.27
C ALA A 166 38.39 0.89 1.11
N ASN A 167 38.37 -0.43 1.36
CA ASN A 167 39.43 -1.37 1.07
C ASN A 167 38.96 -2.33 -0.02
N PHE A 168 39.22 -1.99 -1.29
CA PHE A 168 38.73 -2.74 -2.45
C PHE A 168 39.88 -3.19 -3.36
N SER A 169 39.82 -4.44 -3.82
CA SER A 169 40.73 -4.99 -4.83
C SER A 169 39.93 -5.40 -6.08
N PHE A 170 40.45 -5.10 -7.27
CA PHE A 170 39.70 -5.28 -8.53
C PHE A 170 39.54 -6.76 -8.96
N GLU A 171 40.32 -7.68 -8.39
CA GLU A 171 40.33 -9.10 -8.75
C GLU A 171 39.01 -9.84 -8.41
N SER A 172 38.17 -9.27 -7.53
CA SER A 172 36.92 -9.87 -7.07
C SER A 172 35.68 -9.59 -7.93
N LEU A 173 35.77 -8.75 -8.97
CA LEU A 173 34.62 -8.41 -9.85
C LEU A 173 34.22 -9.51 -10.86
N GLY A 174 34.75 -10.73 -10.72
CA GLY A 174 34.61 -11.84 -11.67
C GLY A 174 33.16 -12.32 -11.98
N GLY A 175 32.15 -11.81 -11.27
CA GLY A 175 30.75 -12.20 -11.43
C GLY A 175 29.77 -11.13 -11.97
N VAL A 176 30.16 -9.85 -12.07
CA VAL A 176 29.20 -8.77 -12.41
C VAL A 176 28.95 -8.74 -13.92
N LYS A 177 27.76 -9.14 -14.35
CA LYS A 177 27.34 -9.12 -15.78
C LYS A 177 27.11 -7.70 -16.35
N GLY A 178 27.18 -6.67 -15.51
CA GLY A 178 27.11 -5.26 -15.91
C GLY A 178 25.70 -4.78 -16.27
N ASP A 179 24.66 -5.52 -15.88
CA ASP A 179 23.29 -5.23 -16.25
C ASP A 179 22.55 -4.35 -15.23
N SER A 180 23.02 -4.30 -13.98
CA SER A 180 22.39 -3.57 -12.88
C SER A 180 23.40 -2.92 -11.93
N TYR A 181 23.09 -1.70 -11.49
CA TYR A 181 23.82 -0.93 -10.50
C TYR A 181 23.60 -1.47 -9.08
N SER A 182 22.43 -2.05 -8.78
CA SER A 182 22.21 -2.70 -7.48
C SER A 182 23.08 -3.96 -7.33
N GLN A 183 23.20 -4.78 -8.38
CA GLN A 183 24.14 -5.91 -8.40
C GLN A 183 25.60 -5.48 -8.22
N LEU A 184 25.99 -4.32 -8.78
CA LEU A 184 27.32 -3.78 -8.57
C LEU A 184 27.57 -3.45 -7.09
N LEU A 185 26.61 -2.83 -6.41
CA LEU A 185 26.72 -2.53 -4.97
C LEU A 185 26.61 -3.79 -4.10
N GLU A 186 25.80 -4.77 -4.50
CA GLU A 186 25.67 -6.06 -3.81
C GLU A 186 27.04 -6.76 -3.71
N VAL A 187 27.77 -6.87 -4.82
CA VAL A 187 29.12 -7.42 -4.83
C VAL A 187 30.08 -6.61 -3.95
N LEU A 188 30.01 -5.27 -3.96
CA LEU A 188 30.87 -4.46 -3.09
C LEU A 188 30.58 -4.67 -1.59
N VAL A 189 29.32 -4.93 -1.24
CA VAL A 189 28.92 -5.22 0.14
C VAL A 189 29.34 -6.64 0.55
N GLU A 190 29.19 -7.64 -0.32
CA GLU A 190 29.60 -9.03 -0.08
C GLU A 190 31.12 -9.16 0.10
N GLU A 191 31.90 -8.40 -0.66
CA GLU A 191 33.36 -8.36 -0.58
C GLU A 191 33.89 -7.61 0.67
N ASN A 192 33.00 -7.13 1.54
CA ASN A 192 33.34 -6.33 2.73
C ASN A 192 34.26 -5.14 2.40
N THR A 193 33.94 -4.44 1.31
CA THR A 193 34.70 -3.27 0.84
C THR A 193 34.90 -2.21 1.94
N TRP A 194 33.98 -2.11 2.89
CA TRP A 194 34.11 -1.22 4.05
C TRP A 194 34.19 -2.04 5.34
N PRO A 195 34.97 -1.58 6.33
CA PRO A 195 34.96 -2.18 7.66
C PRO A 195 33.54 -2.13 8.26
N ASP A 196 33.11 -3.21 8.91
CA ASP A 196 31.82 -3.29 9.60
C ASP A 196 31.56 -2.09 10.55
N ASP A 197 32.61 -1.59 11.19
CA ASP A 197 32.54 -0.48 12.14
C ASP A 197 32.18 0.87 11.47
N PHE A 198 32.50 1.04 10.18
CA PHE A 198 32.20 2.26 9.43
C PHE A 198 30.70 2.56 9.40
N PHE A 199 29.88 1.54 9.12
CA PHE A 199 28.42 1.65 9.06
C PHE A 199 27.80 1.62 10.46
N ARG A 200 28.30 0.78 11.38
CA ARG A 200 27.79 0.67 12.75
C ARG A 200 27.88 2.01 13.51
N LYS A 201 29.01 2.71 13.41
CA LYS A 201 29.19 4.05 14.04
C LYS A 201 28.15 5.07 13.59
N ARG A 202 27.59 4.90 12.39
CA ARG A 202 26.59 5.79 11.79
C ARG A 202 25.16 5.26 11.90
N GLN A 203 24.96 4.09 12.53
CA GLN A 203 23.66 3.41 12.65
C GLN A 203 23.01 3.14 11.29
N ILE A 204 23.83 2.82 10.30
CA ILE A 204 23.40 2.51 8.93
C ILE A 204 23.57 1.01 8.72
N ASN A 205 22.62 0.36 8.02
CA ASN A 205 22.84 -1.02 7.55
C ASN A 205 23.61 -0.99 6.23
N LYS A 206 24.61 -1.86 6.07
CA LYS A 206 25.38 -1.97 4.81
C LYS A 206 24.49 -2.36 3.62
N ASP A 207 23.46 -3.17 3.87
CA ASP A 207 22.50 -3.61 2.84
C ASP A 207 21.63 -2.46 2.31
N ASP A 208 21.51 -1.35 3.06
CA ASP A 208 20.75 -0.17 2.63
C ASP A 208 21.38 0.50 1.40
N LEU A 209 22.68 0.31 1.15
CA LEU A 209 23.32 0.74 -0.11
C LEU A 209 22.69 0.06 -1.32
N VAL A 210 22.46 -1.26 -1.21
CA VAL A 210 21.85 -2.06 -2.28
C VAL A 210 20.40 -1.64 -2.48
N VAL A 211 19.65 -1.43 -1.39
CA VAL A 211 18.28 -0.91 -1.43
C VAL A 211 18.22 0.45 -2.13
N ALA A 212 19.14 1.36 -1.83
CA ALA A 212 19.22 2.68 -2.45
C ALA A 212 19.46 2.59 -3.97
N ALA A 213 20.33 1.68 -4.39
CA ALA A 213 20.57 1.41 -5.79
C ALA A 213 19.34 0.82 -6.49
N MET A 214 18.69 -0.17 -5.88
CA MET A 214 17.45 -0.75 -6.39
C MET A 214 16.36 0.32 -6.54
N TRP A 215 16.22 1.21 -5.54
CA TRP A 215 15.26 2.31 -5.57
C TRP A 215 15.54 3.28 -6.73
N TRP A 216 16.80 3.63 -6.95
CA TRP A 216 17.21 4.46 -8.10
C TRP A 216 16.90 3.79 -9.43
N GLU A 217 17.24 2.51 -9.58
CA GLU A 217 17.00 1.75 -10.80
C GLU A 217 15.52 1.66 -11.13
N GLN A 218 14.68 1.39 -10.12
CA GLN A 218 13.24 1.35 -10.28
C GLN A 218 12.71 2.70 -10.77
N ARG A 219 13.07 3.81 -10.10
CA ARG A 219 12.67 5.17 -10.50
C ARG A 219 13.18 5.57 -11.89
N THR A 220 14.36 5.09 -12.27
CA THR A 220 14.98 5.41 -13.56
C THR A 220 14.36 4.60 -14.69
N ASN A 221 14.12 3.30 -14.50
CA ASN A 221 13.44 2.45 -15.47
C ASN A 221 12.03 2.97 -15.77
N GLU A 222 11.35 3.52 -14.75
CA GLU A 222 10.05 4.15 -14.91
C GLU A 222 10.09 5.40 -15.80
N ASN A 223 11.09 6.28 -15.64
CA ASN A 223 11.24 7.46 -16.49
C ASN A 223 11.85 7.15 -17.86
N SER A 224 12.51 5.99 -17.99
CA SER A 224 13.17 5.51 -19.20
C SER A 224 12.17 4.80 -20.11
N TYR A 225 11.09 5.49 -20.51
CA TYR A 225 10.07 5.04 -21.48
C TYR A 225 10.62 4.86 -22.91
N LEU A 226 11.63 4.01 -23.06
CA LEU A 226 12.21 3.55 -24.32
C LEU A 226 12.39 2.03 -24.36
N GLY A 227 11.99 1.28 -23.33
CA GLY A 227 12.13 -0.17 -23.25
C GLY A 227 10.86 -0.82 -22.75
N ASP A 228 10.31 -1.72 -23.56
CA ASP A 228 9.08 -2.50 -23.33
C ASP A 228 7.76 -1.72 -23.35
N GLU A 229 7.43 -1.19 -24.53
CA GLU A 229 6.05 -0.95 -24.93
C GLU A 229 5.31 -2.29 -24.99
N ARG A 230 4.86 -2.81 -23.84
CA ARG A 230 3.63 -3.62 -23.87
C ARG A 230 2.58 -2.73 -24.50
N GLN A 231 1.85 -3.26 -25.48
CA GLN A 231 0.79 -2.56 -26.20
C GLN A 231 -0.39 -2.30 -25.25
N ASN A 232 -0.19 -1.47 -24.25
CA ASN A 232 -1.15 -1.22 -23.20
C ASN A 232 -2.07 -0.11 -23.68
N PHE A 233 -2.95 -0.47 -24.61
CA PHE A 233 -4.00 0.42 -25.05
C PHE A 233 -4.92 0.74 -23.88
N VAL A 234 -5.21 2.02 -23.68
CA VAL A 234 -6.05 2.47 -22.57
C VAL A 234 -7.52 2.35 -22.98
N GLY A 235 -8.26 1.43 -22.35
CA GLY A 235 -9.69 1.24 -22.55
C GLY A 235 -10.05 0.42 -23.80
N ALA A 236 -11.35 0.12 -23.95
CA ALA A 236 -11.89 -0.68 -25.05
C ALA A 236 -11.78 -0.01 -26.43
N GLY A 237 -11.62 1.33 -26.45
CA GLY A 237 -11.84 2.17 -27.61
C GLY A 237 -13.31 2.59 -27.77
N ILE A 238 -13.54 3.67 -28.49
CA ILE A 238 -14.89 4.24 -28.73
C ILE A 238 -15.79 3.24 -29.48
N GLY A 239 -15.22 2.46 -30.40
CA GLY A 239 -16.00 1.50 -31.19
C GLY A 239 -16.63 0.40 -30.33
N ALA A 240 -15.86 -0.16 -29.39
CA ALA A 240 -16.35 -1.14 -28.43
C ALA A 240 -17.31 -0.52 -27.41
N GLU A 241 -17.13 0.75 -27.01
CA GLU A 241 -18.05 1.42 -26.07
C GLU A 241 -19.49 1.51 -26.58
N LEU A 242 -19.71 1.53 -27.89
CA LEU A 242 -21.05 1.53 -28.49
C LEU A 242 -21.83 0.22 -28.29
N LEU A 243 -21.15 -0.86 -27.91
CA LEU A 243 -21.79 -2.15 -27.60
C LEU A 243 -22.34 -2.22 -26.19
N PHE A 244 -21.93 -1.29 -25.33
CA PHE A 244 -22.33 -1.29 -23.94
C PHE A 244 -23.61 -0.49 -23.74
N GLY A 245 -24.41 -0.92 -22.76
CA GLY A 245 -25.67 -0.28 -22.41
C GLY A 245 -25.48 1.10 -21.77
N TYR A 246 -26.53 1.93 -21.79
CA TYR A 246 -26.57 3.18 -21.05
C TYR A 246 -26.76 2.92 -19.55
N THR A 247 -26.10 3.72 -18.71
CA THR A 247 -26.13 3.59 -17.25
C THR A 247 -26.33 4.95 -16.56
N PRO A 248 -27.43 5.68 -16.85
CA PRO A 248 -27.62 7.06 -16.39
C PRO A 248 -27.69 7.19 -14.87
N ASN A 249 -28.37 6.26 -14.18
CA ASN A 249 -28.48 6.31 -12.73
C ASN A 249 -27.20 5.81 -12.09
N LEU A 250 -26.69 4.66 -12.57
CA LEU A 250 -25.47 4.08 -12.01
C LEU A 250 -24.28 5.04 -12.12
N SER A 251 -24.09 5.75 -13.24
CA SER A 251 -22.99 6.71 -13.37
C SER A 251 -23.07 7.90 -12.42
N LYS A 252 -24.27 8.25 -11.94
CA LYS A 252 -24.49 9.36 -11.00
C LYS A 252 -24.14 8.96 -9.57
N TYR A 253 -24.37 7.70 -9.21
CA TYR A 253 -24.17 7.17 -7.85
C TYR A 253 -22.98 6.20 -7.76
N SER A 254 -22.03 6.30 -8.69
CA SER A 254 -20.82 5.49 -8.65
C SER A 254 -19.57 6.25 -9.03
N THR A 255 -18.43 5.76 -8.54
CA THR A 255 -17.10 6.29 -8.87
C THR A 255 -16.32 5.26 -9.68
N ASP A 256 -15.72 5.65 -10.80
CA ASP A 256 -14.84 4.78 -11.57
C ASP A 256 -13.49 4.58 -10.84
N MET A 257 -13.22 3.34 -10.45
CA MET A 257 -11.99 2.93 -9.76
C MET A 257 -10.78 2.87 -10.70
N GLY A 258 -10.98 2.78 -12.02
CA GLY A 258 -9.92 2.80 -13.03
C GLY A 258 -9.53 4.22 -13.49
N SER A 259 -10.12 5.26 -12.90
CA SER A 259 -9.77 6.65 -13.18
C SER A 259 -8.41 7.03 -12.54
N PRO A 260 -7.56 7.83 -13.19
CA PRO A 260 -6.31 8.30 -12.59
C PRO A 260 -6.61 9.09 -11.31
N ARG A 261 -6.06 8.66 -10.17
CA ARG A 261 -6.15 9.36 -8.90
C ARG A 261 -4.79 9.96 -8.55
N SER A 262 -4.77 11.14 -7.92
CA SER A 262 -3.55 11.79 -7.42
C SER A 262 -2.78 10.98 -6.36
N TYR A 263 -3.41 9.92 -5.83
CA TYR A 263 -2.95 9.04 -4.76
C TYR A 263 -3.28 7.58 -5.09
N SER A 264 -2.66 7.02 -6.12
CA SER A 264 -2.68 5.57 -6.35
C SER A 264 -1.28 5.02 -6.11
N HIS A 265 -1.08 4.33 -4.98
CA HIS A 265 0.08 3.48 -4.80
C HIS A 265 -0.01 2.31 -5.78
N ARG A 266 1.11 1.90 -6.38
CA ARG A 266 1.13 0.67 -7.15
C ARG A 266 0.90 -0.51 -6.23
N LEU A 267 0.46 -1.59 -6.86
CA LEU A 267 0.38 -2.86 -6.18
C LEU A 267 1.78 -3.43 -6.01
N ILE A 268 2.20 -3.63 -4.76
CA ILE A 268 3.45 -4.30 -4.42
C ILE A 268 3.07 -5.51 -3.56
N GLY A 269 3.60 -6.69 -3.91
CA GLY A 269 3.44 -7.91 -3.10
C GLY A 269 2.06 -8.58 -3.14
N ARG A 270 1.09 -8.05 -3.92
CA ARG A 270 -0.31 -8.54 -3.90
C ARG A 270 -0.80 -9.14 -5.21
N GLU A 271 0.12 -9.66 -6.01
CA GLU A 271 -0.21 -10.30 -7.29
C GLU A 271 -1.02 -11.60 -7.08
N SER A 272 -0.82 -12.29 -5.97
CA SER A 272 -1.54 -13.53 -5.66
C SER A 272 -3.05 -13.29 -5.48
N GLU A 273 -3.41 -12.22 -4.78
CA GLU A 273 -4.77 -11.80 -4.50
C GLU A 273 -5.45 -11.30 -5.78
N LEU A 274 -4.75 -10.50 -6.60
CA LEU A 274 -5.24 -10.11 -7.91
C LEU A 274 -5.50 -11.30 -8.82
N ASN A 275 -4.56 -12.24 -8.92
CA ASN A 275 -4.71 -13.45 -9.73
C ASN A 275 -5.84 -14.34 -9.22
N ARG A 276 -6.10 -14.35 -7.90
CA ARG A 276 -7.27 -15.05 -7.34
C ARG A 276 -8.57 -14.35 -7.71
N MET A 277 -8.65 -13.03 -7.57
CA MET A 277 -9.81 -12.24 -8.00
C MET A 277 -10.11 -12.45 -9.49
N GLU A 278 -9.09 -12.42 -10.34
CA GLU A 278 -9.22 -12.66 -11.77
C GLU A 278 -9.79 -14.05 -12.06
N ARG A 279 -9.22 -15.10 -11.47
CA ARG A 279 -9.71 -16.48 -11.65
C ARG A 279 -11.16 -16.63 -11.18
N THR A 280 -11.50 -16.09 -10.01
CA THR A 280 -12.85 -16.15 -9.45
C THR A 280 -13.87 -15.46 -10.35
N LEU A 281 -13.59 -14.22 -10.78
CA LEU A 281 -14.52 -13.45 -11.62
C LEU A 281 -14.65 -14.05 -13.04
N ASN A 282 -13.57 -14.60 -13.60
CA ASN A 282 -13.62 -15.34 -14.87
C ASN A 282 -14.42 -16.65 -14.76
N GLY A 283 -14.37 -17.30 -13.61
CA GLY A 283 -15.15 -18.49 -13.26
C GLY A 283 -16.65 -18.22 -13.06
N GLY A 284 -17.07 -16.95 -13.03
CA GLY A 284 -18.47 -16.55 -12.94
C GLY A 284 -18.94 -16.20 -11.52
N ALA A 285 -18.17 -16.54 -10.48
CA ALA A 285 -18.48 -16.19 -9.11
C ALA A 285 -18.21 -14.71 -8.81
N ASN A 286 -18.88 -14.17 -7.78
CA ASN A 286 -18.57 -12.85 -7.24
C ASN A 286 -17.41 -12.95 -6.24
N VAL A 287 -16.74 -11.84 -5.99
CA VAL A 287 -15.60 -11.78 -5.07
C VAL A 287 -15.99 -11.08 -3.79
N MET A 288 -15.60 -11.65 -2.66
CA MET A 288 -15.66 -11.01 -1.35
C MET A 288 -14.24 -10.81 -0.84
N LEU A 289 -13.78 -9.56 -0.86
CA LEU A 289 -12.46 -9.15 -0.41
C LEU A 289 -12.49 -8.87 1.09
N VAL A 290 -11.92 -9.78 1.87
CA VAL A 290 -11.96 -9.74 3.35
C VAL A 290 -10.57 -9.47 3.88
N GLY A 291 -10.42 -8.50 4.78
CA GLY A 291 -9.13 -8.18 5.40
C GLY A 291 -9.26 -7.03 6.38
N GLN A 292 -8.31 -6.86 7.30
CA GLN A 292 -8.37 -5.79 8.31
C GLN A 292 -8.43 -4.40 7.66
N PRO A 293 -9.01 -3.37 8.31
CA PRO A 293 -8.84 -1.98 7.89
C PRO A 293 -7.36 -1.64 7.75
N GLY A 294 -6.97 -0.87 6.73
CA GLY A 294 -5.56 -0.48 6.54
C GLY A 294 -4.66 -1.39 5.72
N VAL A 295 -5.02 -2.67 5.53
CA VAL A 295 -4.14 -3.62 4.78
C VAL A 295 -3.98 -3.29 3.29
N GLY A 296 -4.77 -2.36 2.74
CA GLY A 296 -4.70 -2.00 1.31
C GLY A 296 -5.70 -2.73 0.41
N LYS A 297 -6.86 -3.13 0.94
CA LYS A 297 -7.98 -3.72 0.16
C LYS A 297 -8.35 -2.84 -1.05
N THR A 298 -8.48 -1.53 -0.83
CA THR A 298 -8.78 -0.56 -1.88
C THR A 298 -7.70 -0.54 -2.96
N THR A 299 -6.43 -0.65 -2.59
CA THR A 299 -5.30 -0.71 -3.53
C THR A 299 -5.40 -1.92 -4.45
N VAL A 300 -5.80 -3.08 -3.92
CA VAL A 300 -6.04 -4.30 -4.73
C VAL A 300 -7.15 -4.04 -5.75
N VAL A 301 -8.28 -3.45 -5.34
CA VAL A 301 -9.40 -3.12 -6.25
C VAL A 301 -9.00 -2.09 -7.30
N LEU A 302 -8.23 -1.06 -6.93
CA LEU A 302 -7.72 -0.05 -7.86
C LEU A 302 -6.78 -0.69 -8.90
N ALA A 303 -5.85 -1.54 -8.46
CA ALA A 303 -4.94 -2.24 -9.36
C ALA A 303 -5.68 -3.18 -10.30
N PHE A 304 -6.69 -3.89 -9.80
CA PHE A 304 -7.59 -4.70 -10.61
C PHE A 304 -8.31 -3.84 -11.66
N ALA A 305 -8.85 -2.69 -11.27
CA ALA A 305 -9.52 -1.77 -12.18
C ALA A 305 -8.59 -1.23 -13.28
N LEU A 306 -7.34 -0.91 -12.94
CA LEU A 306 -6.33 -0.47 -13.92
C LEU A 306 -5.98 -1.59 -14.91
N LYS A 307 -5.73 -2.82 -14.43
CA LYS A 307 -5.47 -3.98 -15.30
C LYS A 307 -6.67 -4.30 -16.20
N ALA A 308 -7.89 -4.22 -15.66
CA ALA A 308 -9.12 -4.39 -16.44
C ALA A 308 -9.22 -3.36 -17.56
N LYS A 309 -9.00 -2.08 -17.23
CA LYS A 309 -9.06 -0.97 -18.18
C LYS A 309 -8.05 -1.09 -19.31
N VAL A 310 -6.87 -1.64 -19.05
CA VAL A 310 -5.83 -1.86 -20.07
C VAL A 310 -6.07 -3.16 -20.87
N GLY A 311 -6.94 -4.04 -20.39
CA GLY A 311 -7.27 -5.32 -21.05
C GLY A 311 -6.37 -6.49 -20.64
N GLU A 312 -5.67 -6.39 -19.50
CA GLU A 312 -4.73 -7.42 -19.03
C GLU A 312 -5.40 -8.59 -18.27
N LEU A 313 -6.70 -8.51 -17.95
CA LEU A 313 -7.43 -9.51 -17.13
C LEU A 313 -8.16 -10.60 -17.95
N GLY A 314 -7.60 -10.98 -19.09
CA GLY A 314 -8.21 -11.95 -20.00
C GLY A 314 -9.48 -11.45 -20.70
N PRO A 315 -10.05 -12.24 -21.64
CA PRO A 315 -11.03 -11.75 -22.61
C PRO A 315 -12.38 -11.37 -22.02
N ARG A 316 -12.79 -11.99 -20.90
CA ARG A 316 -14.10 -11.71 -20.27
C ARG A 316 -14.09 -10.46 -19.39
N LEU A 317 -12.95 -10.10 -18.82
CA LEU A 317 -12.81 -8.95 -17.91
C LEU A 317 -12.10 -7.76 -18.56
N ALA A 318 -11.47 -7.98 -19.72
CA ALA A 318 -10.84 -6.94 -20.51
C ALA A 318 -11.81 -5.80 -20.80
N TYR A 319 -11.33 -4.59 -20.50
CA TYR A 319 -12.01 -3.31 -20.72
C TYR A 319 -13.32 -3.12 -19.96
N LYS A 320 -13.60 -3.94 -18.93
CA LYS A 320 -14.70 -3.67 -18.01
C LYS A 320 -14.40 -2.45 -17.13
N LYS A 321 -15.44 -1.69 -16.82
CA LYS A 321 -15.45 -0.57 -15.87
C LYS A 321 -15.72 -1.11 -14.47
N ILE A 322 -14.87 -0.75 -13.52
CA ILE A 322 -15.00 -1.14 -12.12
C ILE A 322 -15.58 0.07 -11.40
N LEU A 323 -16.85 -0.01 -11.02
CA LEU A 323 -17.60 1.11 -10.48
C LEU A 323 -17.89 0.87 -9.00
N GLU A 324 -17.43 1.78 -8.14
CA GLU A 324 -17.75 1.75 -6.71
C GLU A 324 -19.08 2.44 -6.45
N LEU A 325 -20.04 1.71 -5.88
CA LEU A 325 -21.38 2.22 -5.57
C LEU A 325 -21.34 3.09 -4.30
N ASP A 326 -21.73 4.35 -4.44
CA ASP A 326 -21.98 5.23 -3.30
C ASP A 326 -23.45 5.13 -2.89
N TYR A 327 -23.76 4.10 -2.10
CA TYR A 327 -25.12 3.87 -1.64
C TYR A 327 -25.59 4.90 -0.60
N ASN A 328 -24.69 5.56 0.12
CA ASN A 328 -25.06 6.57 1.13
C ASN A 328 -25.77 7.75 0.47
N SER A 329 -25.27 8.19 -0.69
CA SER A 329 -25.82 9.32 -1.45
C SER A 329 -27.25 9.09 -1.94
N PHE A 330 -27.67 7.87 -2.26
CA PHE A 330 -29.07 7.62 -2.67
C PHE A 330 -29.98 7.21 -1.52
N LEU A 331 -29.48 6.48 -0.51
CA LEU A 331 -30.28 6.05 0.64
C LEU A 331 -30.75 7.23 1.50
N SER A 332 -30.07 8.37 1.43
CA SER A 332 -30.47 9.64 2.06
C SER A 332 -31.59 10.39 1.32
N GLY A 333 -31.85 10.06 0.04
CA GLY A 333 -32.79 10.81 -0.81
C GLY A 333 -34.27 10.54 -0.54
N THR A 334 -34.62 9.48 0.20
CA THR A 334 -36.01 9.17 0.56
C THR A 334 -36.08 8.35 1.84
N ALA A 335 -37.13 8.55 2.66
CA ALA A 335 -37.37 7.73 3.85
C ALA A 335 -38.09 6.40 3.53
N ASP A 336 -38.71 6.28 2.35
CA ASP A 336 -39.52 5.13 1.97
C ASP A 336 -38.66 3.95 1.50
N LEU A 337 -38.72 2.84 2.25
CA LEU A 337 -37.95 1.63 1.98
C LEU A 337 -38.28 1.01 0.61
N ASN A 338 -39.56 1.02 0.20
CA ASN A 338 -39.95 0.45 -1.09
C ASN A 338 -39.36 1.24 -2.25
N LYS A 339 -39.34 2.58 -2.13
CA LYS A 339 -38.67 3.44 -3.13
C LYS A 339 -37.16 3.17 -3.17
N LYS A 340 -36.51 2.98 -2.02
CA LYS A 340 -35.09 2.59 -1.97
C LYS A 340 -34.85 1.25 -2.67
N LYS A 341 -35.70 0.24 -2.43
CA LYS A 341 -35.60 -1.09 -3.07
C LYS A 341 -35.74 -1.00 -4.59
N THR A 342 -36.78 -0.31 -5.07
CA THR A 342 -37.01 -0.10 -6.50
C THR A 342 -35.83 0.63 -7.16
N PHE A 343 -35.28 1.64 -6.49
CA PHE A 343 -34.15 2.39 -7.03
C PHE A 343 -32.86 1.55 -7.06
N MET A 344 -32.59 0.77 -6.01
CA MET A 344 -31.48 -0.18 -6.01
C MET A 344 -31.62 -1.20 -7.14
N ALA A 345 -32.81 -1.76 -7.34
CA ALA A 345 -33.09 -2.68 -8.43
C ALA A 345 -32.81 -2.04 -9.80
N GLN A 346 -33.20 -0.77 -10.01
CA GLN A 346 -32.88 -0.04 -11.23
C GLN A 346 -31.38 0.12 -11.46
N ILE A 347 -30.60 0.46 -10.42
CA ILE A 347 -29.14 0.59 -10.52
C ILE A 347 -28.49 -0.76 -10.87
N LEU A 348 -28.90 -1.85 -10.20
CA LEU A 348 -28.36 -3.18 -10.47
C LEU A 348 -28.73 -3.68 -11.86
N ALA A 349 -29.96 -3.39 -12.32
CA ALA A 349 -30.40 -3.71 -13.68
C ALA A 349 -29.58 -2.95 -14.74
N GLU A 350 -29.32 -1.64 -14.54
CA GLU A 350 -28.42 -0.87 -15.42
C GLU A 350 -27.02 -1.47 -15.44
N ALA A 351 -26.48 -1.84 -14.28
CA ALA A 351 -25.15 -2.43 -14.17
C ALA A 351 -25.06 -3.76 -14.94
N ALA A 352 -26.03 -4.67 -14.75
CA ALA A 352 -26.11 -5.95 -15.45
C ALA A 352 -26.25 -5.75 -16.96
N TYR A 353 -27.18 -4.90 -17.38
CA TYR A 353 -27.49 -4.64 -18.79
C TYR A 353 -26.30 -4.03 -19.55
N SER A 354 -25.52 -3.16 -18.90
CA SER A 354 -24.34 -2.50 -19.50
C SER A 354 -23.36 -3.52 -20.12
N GLY A 355 -23.21 -4.70 -19.52
CA GLY A 355 -22.33 -5.78 -19.97
C GLY A 355 -20.83 -5.55 -19.75
N ASN A 356 -20.41 -4.31 -19.52
CA ASN A 356 -19.02 -3.96 -19.23
C ASN A 356 -18.80 -3.48 -17.79
N THR A 357 -19.73 -3.68 -16.87
CA THR A 357 -19.59 -3.21 -15.49
C THR A 357 -19.25 -4.34 -14.53
N ILE A 358 -18.37 -4.05 -13.59
CA ILE A 358 -18.17 -4.79 -12.35
C ILE A 358 -18.45 -3.81 -11.21
N LEU A 359 -19.36 -4.17 -10.31
CA LEU A 359 -19.80 -3.29 -9.23
C LEU A 359 -19.01 -3.57 -7.95
N VAL A 360 -18.43 -2.54 -7.34
CA VAL A 360 -17.78 -2.63 -6.04
C VAL A 360 -18.75 -2.12 -4.98
N ILE A 361 -19.02 -2.95 -3.97
CA ILE A 361 -19.88 -2.60 -2.84
C ILE A 361 -19.06 -2.72 -1.55
N ARG A 362 -18.77 -1.59 -0.91
CA ARG A 362 -18.15 -1.58 0.43
C ARG A 362 -19.19 -1.87 1.49
N ASP A 363 -18.81 -2.65 2.50
CA ASP A 363 -19.64 -2.91 3.67
C ASP A 363 -21.03 -3.45 3.30
N ILE A 364 -21.06 -4.46 2.42
CA ILE A 364 -22.31 -5.06 1.90
C ILE A 364 -23.27 -5.52 3.01
N HIS A 365 -22.76 -5.80 4.21
CA HIS A 365 -23.57 -6.12 5.39
C HIS A 365 -24.53 -4.98 5.77
N ARG A 366 -24.17 -3.71 5.53
CA ARG A 366 -25.07 -2.55 5.77
C ARG A 366 -26.30 -2.59 4.87
N LEU A 367 -26.20 -3.18 3.68
CA LEU A 367 -27.31 -3.31 2.73
C LEU A 367 -28.13 -4.59 2.94
N THR A 368 -27.60 -5.57 3.66
CA THR A 368 -28.15 -6.93 3.70
C THR A 368 -28.54 -7.39 5.09
N ASN A 369 -28.23 -6.60 6.12
CA ASN A 369 -28.56 -6.93 7.49
C ASN A 369 -29.40 -5.81 8.15
N PRO A 370 -30.66 -6.10 8.54
CA PRO A 370 -31.54 -5.11 9.15
C PRO A 370 -31.06 -4.64 10.53
N GLN A 371 -30.19 -5.38 11.22
CA GLN A 371 -29.67 -4.97 12.53
C GLN A 371 -28.75 -3.74 12.47
N VAL A 372 -28.20 -3.44 11.30
CA VAL A 372 -27.19 -2.38 11.15
C VAL A 372 -27.87 -1.05 10.81
N GLU A 373 -28.73 -1.05 9.80
CA GLU A 373 -29.33 0.18 9.24
C GLU A 373 -30.87 0.14 9.16
N GLY A 374 -31.50 -0.94 9.61
CA GLY A 374 -32.97 -1.09 9.59
C GLY A 374 -33.57 -1.46 8.24
N TYR A 375 -32.75 -1.77 7.23
CA TYR A 375 -33.20 -2.23 5.92
C TYR A 375 -32.48 -3.50 5.45
N ASP A 376 -33.13 -4.26 4.57
CA ASP A 376 -32.60 -5.48 3.96
C ASP A 376 -32.89 -5.50 2.44
N PHE A 377 -31.83 -5.40 1.64
CA PHE A 377 -31.82 -5.48 0.18
C PHE A 377 -31.34 -6.84 -0.35
N THR A 378 -31.25 -7.87 0.51
CA THR A 378 -30.76 -9.20 0.13
C THR A 378 -31.57 -9.79 -1.02
N ASP A 379 -32.90 -9.60 -1.02
CA ASP A 379 -33.80 -10.02 -2.10
C ASP A 379 -33.45 -9.38 -3.45
N VAL A 380 -33.26 -8.07 -3.46
CA VAL A 380 -32.92 -7.29 -4.67
C VAL A 380 -31.54 -7.69 -5.22
N LEU A 381 -30.56 -7.90 -4.33
CA LEU A 381 -29.22 -8.35 -4.72
C LEU A 381 -29.25 -9.78 -5.26
N GLU A 382 -29.98 -10.70 -4.61
CA GLU A 382 -30.03 -12.11 -5.00
C GLU A 382 -30.60 -12.30 -6.42
N GLU A 383 -31.60 -11.49 -6.81
CA GLU A 383 -32.20 -11.52 -8.15
C GLU A 383 -31.17 -11.22 -9.25
N HIS A 384 -30.36 -10.17 -9.07
CA HIS A 384 -29.39 -9.73 -10.07
C HIS A 384 -28.10 -10.57 -10.06
N ILE A 385 -27.73 -11.11 -8.90
CA ILE A 385 -26.58 -12.00 -8.77
C ILE A 385 -26.85 -13.37 -9.42
N LYS A 386 -28.07 -13.90 -9.28
CA LYS A 386 -28.47 -15.20 -9.85
C LYS A 386 -28.39 -15.26 -11.37
N GLN A 387 -28.62 -14.14 -12.05
CA GLN A 387 -28.62 -14.07 -13.52
C GLN A 387 -27.20 -14.11 -14.11
N GLU A 388 -26.15 -14.09 -13.27
CA GLU A 388 -24.72 -14.06 -13.63
C GLU A 388 -24.25 -12.88 -14.50
N ASP A 389 -25.17 -12.03 -14.96
CA ASP A 389 -24.92 -10.87 -15.82
C ASP A 389 -24.20 -9.71 -15.10
N LEU A 390 -24.32 -9.64 -13.78
CA LEU A 390 -23.62 -8.66 -12.94
C LEU A 390 -22.56 -9.35 -12.09
N LYS A 391 -21.32 -8.85 -12.15
CA LYS A 391 -20.24 -9.24 -11.24
C LYS A 391 -20.06 -8.20 -10.14
N ILE A 392 -19.95 -8.67 -8.92
CA ILE A 392 -19.79 -7.85 -7.72
C ILE A 392 -18.46 -8.16 -7.02
N ILE A 393 -17.78 -7.11 -6.58
CA ILE A 393 -16.67 -7.18 -5.64
C ILE A 393 -17.15 -6.54 -4.33
N ALA A 394 -17.42 -7.37 -3.32
CA ALA A 394 -17.77 -6.90 -1.99
C ALA A 394 -16.50 -6.69 -1.16
N VAL A 395 -16.37 -5.57 -0.43
CA VAL A 395 -15.22 -5.29 0.44
C VAL A 395 -15.68 -5.24 1.89
N LEU A 396 -15.06 -6.03 2.76
CA LEU A 396 -15.47 -6.21 4.16
C LEU A 396 -14.27 -6.33 5.11
N SER A 397 -14.50 -6.09 6.40
CA SER A 397 -13.59 -6.50 7.47
C SER A 397 -13.86 -7.97 7.88
N PRO A 398 -12.89 -8.67 8.51
CA PRO A 398 -13.10 -10.04 8.99
C PRO A 398 -14.18 -10.09 10.08
N VAL A 399 -14.21 -9.08 10.95
CA VAL A 399 -15.20 -8.95 12.03
C VAL A 399 -16.62 -8.83 11.45
N ASP A 400 -16.82 -7.97 10.45
CA ASP A 400 -18.13 -7.78 9.83
C ASP A 400 -18.56 -9.00 9.01
N TYR A 401 -17.60 -9.66 8.36
CA TYR A 401 -17.85 -10.90 7.65
C TYR A 401 -18.37 -11.99 8.60
N GLU A 402 -17.65 -12.26 9.70
CA GLU A 402 -18.04 -13.30 10.64
C GLU A 402 -19.35 -12.98 11.37
N ARG A 403 -19.57 -11.71 11.69
CA ARG A 403 -20.77 -11.30 12.42
C ARG A 403 -22.03 -11.30 11.56
N PHE A 404 -21.95 -10.85 10.31
CA PHE A 404 -23.14 -10.54 9.52
C PHE A 404 -23.29 -11.36 8.23
N VAL A 405 -22.21 -11.88 7.67
CA VAL A 405 -22.22 -12.50 6.33
C VAL A 405 -22.03 -14.02 6.39
N SER A 406 -21.20 -14.54 7.30
CA SER A 406 -20.86 -15.97 7.41
C SER A 406 -22.09 -16.86 7.62
N GLN A 407 -23.08 -16.36 8.37
CA GLN A 407 -24.34 -17.03 8.69
C GLN A 407 -25.40 -16.88 7.58
N ASN A 408 -25.25 -15.91 6.67
CA ASN A 408 -26.23 -15.65 5.61
C ASN A 408 -25.95 -16.51 4.36
N LEU A 409 -26.52 -17.72 4.34
CA LEU A 409 -26.39 -18.66 3.22
C LEU A 409 -26.90 -18.12 1.87
N ARG A 410 -27.81 -17.13 1.88
CA ARG A 410 -28.36 -16.56 0.63
C ARG A 410 -27.31 -15.77 -0.15
N LEU A 411 -26.39 -15.11 0.54
CA LEU A 411 -25.29 -14.38 -0.07
C LEU A 411 -24.07 -15.28 -0.26
N ARG A 412 -23.68 -16.03 0.78
CA ARG A 412 -22.44 -16.81 0.80
C ARG A 412 -22.27 -17.75 -0.42
N LYS A 413 -23.34 -18.37 -0.91
CA LYS A 413 -23.30 -19.26 -2.09
C LYS A 413 -22.87 -18.59 -3.39
N TYR A 414 -22.93 -17.26 -3.49
CA TYR A 414 -22.61 -16.51 -4.72
C TYR A 414 -21.25 -15.81 -4.67
N PHE A 415 -20.57 -15.85 -3.52
CA PHE A 415 -19.33 -15.16 -3.29
C PHE A 415 -18.22 -16.13 -2.93
N GLU A 416 -17.08 -15.95 -3.56
CA GLU A 416 -15.80 -16.57 -3.23
C GLU A 416 -14.96 -15.58 -2.42
N ILE A 417 -14.36 -16.06 -1.33
CA ILE A 417 -13.59 -15.21 -0.42
C ILE A 417 -12.16 -15.09 -0.95
N VAL A 418 -11.72 -13.85 -1.09
CA VAL A 418 -10.32 -13.49 -1.32
C VAL A 418 -9.83 -12.75 -0.08
N GLU A 419 -9.02 -13.44 0.72
CA GLU A 419 -8.45 -12.86 1.92
C GLU A 419 -7.26 -11.95 1.57
N VAL A 420 -7.22 -10.77 2.17
CA VAL A 420 -6.13 -9.80 2.04
C VAL A 420 -5.42 -9.70 3.38
N VAL A 421 -4.25 -10.33 3.43
CA VAL A 421 -3.38 -10.31 4.60
C VAL A 421 -2.54 -9.02 4.64
N PRO A 422 -2.13 -8.55 5.83
CA PRO A 422 -1.12 -7.51 5.94
C PRO A 422 0.15 -7.90 5.17
N PRO A 423 0.81 -6.96 4.47
CA PRO A 423 2.05 -7.25 3.78
C PRO A 423 3.15 -7.54 4.80
N THR A 424 4.13 -8.33 4.39
CA THR A 424 5.34 -8.57 5.18
C THR A 424 6.12 -7.27 5.39
N LYS A 425 7.03 -7.25 6.37
CA LYS A 425 7.85 -6.07 6.67
C LYS A 425 8.66 -5.58 5.44
N ASP A 426 9.20 -6.51 4.65
CA ASP A 426 9.94 -6.19 3.43
C ASP A 426 9.05 -5.63 2.31
N GLU A 427 7.84 -6.16 2.16
CA GLU A 427 6.84 -5.63 1.22
C GLU A 427 6.33 -4.25 1.66
N ALA A 428 6.06 -4.08 2.94
CA ALA A 428 5.69 -2.79 3.54
C ALA A 428 6.78 -1.75 3.32
N PHE A 429 8.06 -2.15 3.43
CA PHE A 429 9.19 -1.27 3.16
C PHE A 429 9.26 -0.83 1.70
N LYS A 430 9.01 -1.74 0.75
CA LYS A 430 8.92 -1.40 -0.68
C LYS A 430 7.78 -0.42 -0.96
N ILE A 431 6.61 -0.62 -0.31
CA ILE A 431 5.47 0.31 -0.38
C ILE A 431 5.86 1.68 0.19
N LEU A 432 6.59 1.70 1.30
CA LEU A 432 7.08 2.92 1.94
C LEU A 432 8.08 3.67 1.05
N LEU A 433 8.99 2.98 0.36
CA LEU A 433 9.92 3.59 -0.61
C LEU A 433 9.20 4.24 -1.80
N GLU A 434 8.13 3.61 -2.30
CA GLU A 434 7.32 4.20 -3.37
C GLU A 434 6.57 5.45 -2.88
N ALA A 435 5.96 5.37 -1.70
CA ALA A 435 5.30 6.52 -1.07
C ALA A 435 6.28 7.67 -0.83
N ALA A 436 7.47 7.37 -0.32
CA ALA A 436 8.56 8.32 -0.15
C ALA A 436 8.92 8.99 -1.46
N ALA A 437 9.10 8.23 -2.55
CA ALA A 437 9.43 8.79 -3.87
C ALA A 437 8.37 9.79 -4.36
N ASN A 438 7.09 9.52 -4.12
CA ASN A 438 5.99 10.42 -4.45
C ASN A 438 6.06 11.72 -3.65
N TRP A 439 6.41 11.64 -2.36
CA TRP A 439 6.62 12.81 -1.51
C TRP A 439 7.84 13.63 -1.93
N GLU A 440 8.97 12.99 -2.23
CA GLU A 440 10.16 13.68 -2.72
C GLU A 440 9.88 14.46 -4.01
N ALA A 441 9.09 13.89 -4.92
CA ALA A 441 8.70 14.53 -6.16
C ALA A 441 7.74 15.73 -5.95
N LYS A 442 6.83 15.63 -4.97
CA LYS A 442 5.84 16.69 -4.68
C LYS A 442 6.42 17.84 -3.87
N GLN A 443 7.22 17.54 -2.85
CA GLN A 443 7.65 18.52 -1.84
C GLN A 443 9.13 18.90 -1.92
N ASN A 444 9.90 18.30 -2.85
CA ASN A 444 11.35 18.50 -2.99
C ASN A 444 12.11 18.25 -1.67
N ILE A 445 11.71 17.21 -0.94
CA ILE A 445 12.39 16.73 0.27
C ILE A 445 13.26 15.52 -0.05
N ILE A 446 14.19 15.22 0.84
CA ILE A 446 15.05 14.04 0.83
C ILE A 446 14.66 13.15 2.00
N LEU A 447 14.27 11.91 1.70
CA LEU A 447 13.93 10.90 2.70
C LEU A 447 15.04 9.83 2.70
N PRO A 448 16.00 9.90 3.65
CA PRO A 448 17.04 8.88 3.77
C PRO A 448 16.46 7.50 4.09
N ILE A 449 17.09 6.44 3.59
CA ILE A 449 16.71 5.05 3.84
C ILE A 449 16.77 4.68 5.32
N PRO A 450 17.80 5.09 6.10
CA PRO A 450 17.81 4.87 7.54
C PRO A 450 16.60 5.48 8.25
N THR A 451 16.15 6.66 7.80
CA THR A 451 14.94 7.32 8.31
C THR A 451 13.68 6.52 7.98
N LEU A 452 13.55 6.01 6.75
CA LEU A 452 12.43 5.16 6.34
C LEU A 452 12.42 3.83 7.11
N ARG A 453 13.60 3.26 7.39
CA ARG A 453 13.75 2.06 8.21
C ARG A 453 13.30 2.33 9.65
N GLN A 454 13.65 3.48 10.22
CA GLN A 454 13.15 3.91 11.53
C GLN A 454 11.62 4.05 11.54
N ILE A 455 11.02 4.61 10.48
CA ILE A 455 9.55 4.69 10.36
C ILE A 455 8.94 3.28 10.37
N LEU A 456 9.50 2.36 9.59
CA LEU A 456 9.03 0.98 9.51
C LEU A 456 9.16 0.27 10.87
N ASP A 457 10.35 0.28 11.47
CA ASP A 457 10.65 -0.41 12.72
C ASP A 457 9.90 0.20 13.91
N GLY A 458 9.85 1.53 13.98
CA GLY A 458 9.13 2.26 15.02
C GLY A 458 7.62 2.07 14.92
N SER A 459 7.04 2.16 13.73
CA SER A 459 5.62 1.85 13.56
C SER A 459 5.31 0.39 13.89
N ASP A 460 6.19 -0.55 13.53
CA ASP A 460 5.96 -1.97 13.86
C ASP A 460 5.88 -2.23 15.36
N LYS A 461 6.83 -1.66 16.08
CA LYS A 461 7.02 -1.89 17.51
C LYS A 461 6.01 -1.15 18.38
N TYR A 462 5.62 0.07 18.00
CA TYR A 462 4.84 0.95 18.86
C TYR A 462 3.39 1.18 18.39
N ILE A 463 3.04 0.75 17.17
CA ILE A 463 1.68 0.89 16.61
C ILE A 463 1.17 -0.51 16.22
N SER A 464 0.51 -1.18 17.17
CA SER A 464 0.04 -2.56 17.01
C SER A 464 -1.36 -2.66 16.39
N GLU A 465 -2.20 -1.64 16.54
CA GLU A 465 -3.62 -1.70 16.13
C GLU A 465 -3.86 -1.57 14.63
N ILE A 466 -2.98 -0.81 14.00
CA ILE A 466 -3.08 -0.49 12.58
C ILE A 466 -2.17 -1.46 11.84
N PRO A 467 -2.67 -2.28 10.91
CA PRO A 467 -1.80 -3.20 10.19
C PRO A 467 -0.92 -2.45 9.19
N PHE A 468 0.13 -3.12 8.71
CA PHE A 468 0.84 -2.65 7.52
C PHE A 468 -0.07 -2.69 6.28
N PRO A 469 0.15 -1.81 5.28
CA PRO A 469 1.15 -0.75 5.25
C PRO A 469 0.69 0.58 5.90
N GLU A 470 -0.59 0.70 6.31
CA GLU A 470 -1.19 1.96 6.78
C GLU A 470 -0.39 2.61 7.92
N LYS A 471 0.02 1.85 8.95
CA LYS A 471 0.78 2.40 10.07
C LYS A 471 2.10 3.08 9.65
N ALA A 472 2.80 2.54 8.67
CA ALA A 472 4.07 3.12 8.20
C ALA A 472 3.84 4.35 7.31
N LEU A 473 2.82 4.29 6.45
CA LEU A 473 2.45 5.41 5.57
C LEU A 473 1.96 6.60 6.38
N GLU A 474 1.15 6.39 7.42
CA GLU A 474 0.65 7.45 8.27
C GLU A 474 1.78 8.17 9.03
N ILE A 475 2.77 7.41 9.51
CA ILE A 475 3.97 8.00 10.15
C ILE A 475 4.80 8.75 9.13
N LEU A 476 5.00 8.20 7.92
CA LEU A 476 5.68 8.92 6.84
C LEU A 476 5.01 10.26 6.54
N ASP A 477 3.70 10.25 6.32
CA ASP A 477 2.92 11.46 6.02
C ASP A 477 3.06 12.49 7.16
N SER A 478 2.94 12.03 8.40
CA SER A 478 3.08 12.87 9.60
C SER A 478 4.49 13.48 9.72
N VAL A 479 5.55 12.72 9.43
CA VAL A 479 6.94 13.20 9.47
C VAL A 479 7.22 14.23 8.37
N VAL A 480 6.67 14.02 7.17
CA VAL A 480 6.81 14.98 6.07
C VAL A 480 6.10 16.30 6.43
N LEU A 481 4.88 16.22 6.97
CA LEU A 481 4.13 17.40 7.42
C LEU A 481 4.82 18.12 8.58
N TYR A 482 5.35 17.37 9.55
CA TYR A 482 6.12 17.92 10.66
C TYR A 482 7.34 18.72 10.16
N LYS A 483 8.08 18.18 9.19
CA LYS A 483 9.23 18.86 8.60
C LYS A 483 8.83 20.13 7.84
N GLU A 484 7.68 20.10 7.16
CA GLU A 484 7.15 21.27 6.46
C GLU A 484 6.82 22.40 7.44
N MET A 485 6.23 22.08 8.59
CA MET A 485 5.88 23.05 9.64
C MET A 485 7.11 23.71 10.30
N GLN A 486 8.24 23.01 10.41
CA GLN A 486 9.48 23.58 10.95
C GLN A 486 10.15 24.61 10.01
N GLY A 487 9.64 24.75 8.78
CA GLY A 487 10.19 25.63 7.75
C GLY A 487 11.31 24.96 6.95
N LYS A 488 11.34 25.23 5.64
CA LYS A 488 12.23 24.62 4.63
C LYS A 488 13.72 24.99 4.75
N ARG A 489 14.27 25.11 5.96
CA ARG A 489 15.71 25.37 6.16
C ARG A 489 16.55 24.12 5.88
N ASP A 490 15.97 22.94 6.06
CA ASP A 490 16.59 21.66 5.72
C ASP A 490 15.64 20.80 4.89
N PHE A 491 16.11 20.33 3.74
CA PHE A 491 15.34 19.45 2.85
C PHE A 491 15.43 17.98 3.27
N MET A 492 16.32 17.63 4.20
CA MET A 492 16.55 16.26 4.64
C MET A 492 15.75 15.93 5.90
N VAL A 493 15.04 14.80 5.87
CA VAL A 493 14.34 14.26 7.04
C VAL A 493 15.28 13.39 7.87
N SER A 494 15.39 13.70 9.16
CA SER A 494 16.26 13.00 10.11
C SER A 494 15.52 11.91 10.88
N ILE A 495 16.28 11.02 11.52
CA ILE A 495 15.75 10.01 12.46
C ILE A 495 15.07 10.68 13.66
N ASP A 496 15.58 11.83 14.12
CA ASP A 496 15.01 12.57 15.25
C ASP A 496 13.63 13.14 14.92
N ASP A 497 13.41 13.57 13.66
CA ASP A 497 12.08 13.99 13.18
C ASP A 497 11.06 12.83 13.30
N VAL A 498 11.47 11.61 12.95
CA VAL A 498 10.63 10.40 13.08
C VAL A 498 10.33 10.08 14.55
N ASN A 499 11.36 10.12 15.40
CA ASN A 499 11.24 9.85 16.82
C ASN A 499 10.31 10.84 17.51
N GLN A 500 10.36 12.12 17.13
CA GLN A 500 9.46 13.14 17.65
C GLN A 500 7.99 12.88 17.27
N VAL A 501 7.72 12.55 16.00
CA VAL A 501 6.36 12.23 15.54
C VAL A 501 5.82 10.95 16.19
N LEU A 502 6.65 9.91 16.31
CA LEU A 502 6.28 8.71 17.05
C LEU A 502 5.97 9.05 18.52
N ALA A 503 6.75 9.93 19.14
CA ALA A 503 6.55 10.34 20.53
C ALA A 503 5.23 11.09 20.73
N GLU A 504 4.90 12.00 19.82
CA GLU A 504 3.62 12.70 19.82
C GLU A 504 2.44 11.74 19.65
N LYS A 505 2.58 10.73 18.77
CA LYS A 505 1.49 9.79 18.48
C LYS A 505 1.29 8.72 19.56
N THR A 506 2.38 8.25 20.17
CA THR A 506 2.34 7.12 21.12
C THR A 506 2.46 7.56 22.58
N GLY A 507 2.89 8.80 22.84
CA GLY A 507 3.21 9.30 24.18
C GLY A 507 4.52 8.75 24.76
N ILE A 508 5.25 7.91 24.02
CA ILE A 508 6.52 7.31 24.47
C ILE A 508 7.67 8.23 24.03
N SER A 509 8.61 8.54 24.92
CA SER A 509 9.83 9.27 24.53
C SER A 509 10.77 8.36 23.74
N PHE A 510 11.07 8.75 22.49
CA PHE A 510 12.05 8.07 21.61
C PHE A 510 13.34 8.87 21.42
N ALA A 511 13.49 9.97 22.16
CA ALA A 511 14.76 10.67 22.18
C ALA A 511 15.87 9.68 22.55
N ARG A 512 16.98 9.70 21.81
CA ARG A 512 18.20 9.04 22.27
C ARG A 512 18.46 9.52 23.68
N LEU A 513 18.80 8.59 24.58
CA LEU A 513 19.16 8.92 25.96
C LEU A 513 20.12 10.10 25.92
N THR A 514 19.59 11.27 26.26
CA THR A 514 20.35 12.50 26.32
C THR A 514 21.47 12.30 27.34
N GLU A 515 22.56 13.06 27.26
CA GLU A 515 23.57 13.03 28.34
C GLU A 515 22.93 13.33 29.71
N GLN A 516 21.83 14.08 29.74
CA GLN A 516 20.97 14.23 30.91
C GLN A 516 20.28 12.93 31.35
N GLU A 517 19.74 12.12 30.46
CA GLU A 517 19.10 10.85 30.83
C GLU A 517 20.12 9.78 31.23
N LYS A 518 21.29 9.74 30.57
CA LYS A 518 22.41 8.88 31.00
C LYS A 518 22.89 9.25 32.39
N SER A 519 23.05 10.55 32.68
CA SER A 519 23.41 11.00 34.02
C SER A 519 22.30 10.74 35.03
N LYS A 520 21.01 10.88 34.68
CA LYS A 520 19.88 10.44 35.52
C LYS A 520 19.94 8.96 35.85
N LEU A 521 20.22 8.09 34.87
CA LEU A 521 20.35 6.64 35.09
C LEU A 521 21.57 6.26 35.93
N THR A 522 22.66 7.02 35.80
CA THR A 522 23.86 6.85 36.61
C THR A 522 23.60 7.23 38.07
N ASN A 523 22.76 8.24 38.30
CA ASN A 523 22.41 8.76 39.62
C ASN A 523 21.01 8.32 40.10
N ILE A 524 20.45 7.26 39.53
CA ILE A 524 19.03 6.92 39.72
C ILE A 524 18.69 6.57 41.17
N GLU A 525 19.63 5.95 41.89
CA GLU A 525 19.49 5.67 43.31
C GLU A 525 19.34 6.96 44.12
N SER A 526 20.22 7.94 43.89
CA SER A 526 20.15 9.25 44.56
C SER A 526 18.83 9.96 44.27
N ILE A 527 18.34 9.92 43.03
CA ILE A 527 17.07 10.52 42.63
C ILE A 527 15.89 9.82 43.32
N ILE A 528 15.92 8.49 43.44
CA ILE A 528 14.89 7.74 44.17
C ILE A 528 14.91 8.15 45.66
N HIS A 529 16.09 8.33 46.25
CA HIS A 529 16.26 8.72 47.65
C HIS A 529 15.80 10.14 47.99
N GLU A 530 15.60 11.02 47.01
CA GLU A 530 14.98 12.34 47.24
C GLU A 530 13.55 12.21 47.79
N ARG A 531 12.86 11.11 47.46
CA ARG A 531 11.46 10.86 47.84
C ARG A 531 11.24 9.56 48.62
N LEU A 532 12.22 8.66 48.64
CA LEU A 532 12.15 7.38 49.35
C LEU A 532 13.29 7.26 50.37
N ILE A 533 12.93 7.28 51.65
CA ILE A 533 13.89 7.17 52.75
C ILE A 533 14.16 5.69 53.06
N ASN A 534 15.42 5.32 53.29
CA ASN A 534 15.89 3.93 53.51
C ASN A 534 15.65 3.03 52.28
N GLN A 535 15.44 1.72 52.49
CA GLN A 535 15.20 0.73 51.43
C GLN A 535 16.37 0.56 50.43
N GLU A 536 17.60 0.84 50.85
CA GLU A 536 18.84 0.78 50.05
C GLU A 536 18.95 -0.47 49.17
N ALA A 537 18.65 -1.65 49.74
CA ALA A 537 18.71 -2.91 49.00
C ALA A 537 17.71 -2.96 47.83
N ALA A 538 16.48 -2.47 48.04
CA ALA A 538 15.46 -2.43 47.00
C ALA A 538 15.79 -1.39 45.93
N VAL A 539 16.22 -0.19 46.33
CA VAL A 539 16.61 0.90 45.43
C VAL A 539 17.80 0.48 44.55
N SER A 540 18.81 -0.17 45.12
CA SER A 540 19.96 -0.68 44.38
C SER A 540 19.57 -1.76 43.34
N LEU A 541 18.67 -2.68 43.69
CA LEU A 541 18.15 -3.69 42.75
C LEU A 541 17.38 -3.05 41.59
N ILE A 542 16.56 -2.04 41.89
CA ILE A 542 15.85 -1.27 40.87
C ILE A 542 16.84 -0.56 39.95
N GLY A 543 17.79 0.19 40.49
CA GLY A 543 18.81 0.90 39.71
C GLY A 543 19.62 -0.02 38.80
N LYS A 544 20.03 -1.19 39.31
CA LYS A 544 20.73 -2.22 38.51
C LYS A 544 19.85 -2.77 37.37
N SER A 545 18.60 -3.10 37.67
CA SER A 545 17.64 -3.66 36.69
C SER A 545 17.38 -2.69 35.54
N LEU A 546 17.23 -1.41 35.86
CA LEU A 546 16.95 -0.33 34.93
C LEU A 546 18.17 0.03 34.07
N ARG A 547 19.35 0.19 34.68
CA ARG A 547 20.60 0.37 33.92
C ARG A 547 20.87 -0.77 32.95
N GLY A 548 20.64 -2.02 33.37
CA GLY A 548 20.81 -3.19 32.50
C GLY A 548 19.99 -3.11 31.20
N ARG A 549 18.77 -2.56 31.27
CA ARG A 549 17.93 -2.32 30.08
C ARG A 549 18.52 -1.26 29.16
N SER A 550 18.99 -0.15 29.72
CA SER A 550 19.55 0.99 28.96
C SER A 550 20.85 0.67 28.23
N VAL A 551 21.58 -0.37 28.64
CA VAL A 551 22.82 -0.84 27.97
C VAL A 551 22.53 -2.01 27.01
N GLY A 552 21.27 -2.36 26.78
CA GLY A 552 20.88 -3.44 25.86
C GLY A 552 21.20 -4.86 26.35
N LEU A 553 21.45 -5.04 27.65
CA LEU A 553 21.75 -6.35 28.25
C LEU A 553 20.49 -7.18 28.54
N LYS A 554 19.29 -6.62 28.31
CA LYS A 554 18.00 -7.30 28.46
C LYS A 554 17.24 -7.29 27.13
N GLU A 555 16.57 -8.40 26.84
CA GLU A 555 15.73 -8.58 25.65
C GLU A 555 14.72 -7.45 25.46
N GLU A 556 14.53 -7.02 24.22
CA GLU A 556 13.61 -5.93 23.89
C GLU A 556 12.13 -6.26 24.09
N SER A 557 11.78 -7.54 24.03
CA SER A 557 10.42 -8.04 24.20
C SER A 557 9.90 -7.87 25.61
N ARG A 558 10.75 -7.82 26.65
CA ARG A 558 10.33 -7.80 28.05
C ARG A 558 10.03 -6.39 28.57
N PRO A 559 9.17 -6.26 29.61
CA PRO A 559 8.97 -5.00 30.32
C PRO A 559 10.30 -4.37 30.78
N ILE A 560 10.35 -3.03 30.82
CA ILE A 560 11.55 -2.26 31.19
C ILE A 560 12.12 -2.72 32.54
N GLY A 561 11.24 -3.04 33.49
CA GLY A 561 11.58 -3.70 34.74
C GLY A 561 10.35 -4.35 35.37
N SER A 562 10.53 -5.57 35.86
CA SER A 562 9.51 -6.35 36.57
C SER A 562 9.98 -6.54 38.01
N PHE A 563 9.20 -6.04 38.98
CA PHE A 563 9.60 -6.00 40.38
C PHE A 563 8.51 -6.60 41.27
N LEU A 564 8.91 -7.44 42.23
CA LEU A 564 8.03 -7.96 43.27
C LEU A 564 8.42 -7.33 44.62
N PHE A 565 7.55 -6.46 45.14
CA PHE A 565 7.80 -5.78 46.42
C PHE A 565 7.26 -6.58 47.61
N LEU A 566 8.18 -7.21 48.35
CA LEU A 566 7.87 -7.98 49.55
C LEU A 566 8.05 -7.14 50.82
N GLY A 567 7.13 -7.27 51.78
CA GLY A 567 7.14 -6.52 53.04
C GLY A 567 5.75 -6.25 53.62
N PRO A 568 5.63 -5.75 54.86
CA PRO A 568 4.34 -5.39 55.43
C PRO A 568 3.74 -4.12 54.79
N THR A 569 2.46 -3.85 55.04
CA THR A 569 1.79 -2.63 54.57
C THR A 569 2.44 -1.38 55.19
N GLY A 570 2.52 -0.28 54.44
CA GLY A 570 3.03 1.00 54.93
C GLY A 570 4.55 1.19 54.85
N VAL A 571 5.33 0.19 54.40
CA VAL A 571 6.80 0.30 54.28
C VAL A 571 7.31 1.05 53.03
N GLY A 572 6.40 1.59 52.21
CA GLY A 572 6.75 2.37 51.02
C GLY A 572 6.69 1.64 49.68
N LYS A 573 6.03 0.47 49.58
CA LYS A 573 5.87 -0.26 48.30
C LYS A 573 5.22 0.58 47.20
N THR A 574 4.03 1.11 47.47
CA THR A 574 3.29 1.98 46.54
C THR A 574 4.02 3.30 46.30
N GLN A 575 4.74 3.82 47.31
CA GLN A 575 5.54 5.03 47.15
C GLN A 575 6.70 4.82 46.18
N THR A 576 7.34 3.66 46.21
CA THR A 576 8.39 3.30 45.24
C THR A 576 7.84 3.31 43.81
N ALA A 577 6.63 2.77 43.59
CA ALA A 577 5.97 2.83 42.28
C ALA A 577 5.69 4.28 41.82
N LYS A 578 5.23 5.15 42.72
CA LYS A 578 5.02 6.59 42.44
C LYS A 578 6.29 7.31 42.04
N VAL A 579 7.37 7.08 42.78
CA VAL A 579 8.68 7.66 42.49
C VAL A 579 9.17 7.19 41.12
N LEU A 580 9.06 5.89 40.81
CA LEU A 580 9.46 5.35 39.51
C LEU A 580 8.63 5.89 38.36
N ALA A 581 7.31 6.02 38.53
CA ALA A 581 6.44 6.61 37.51
C ALA A 581 6.82 8.07 37.22
N ASN A 582 7.13 8.84 38.25
CA ASN A 582 7.58 10.22 38.10
C ASN A 582 8.95 10.32 37.42
N ILE A 583 9.90 9.42 37.72
CA ILE A 583 11.23 9.40 37.12
C ILE A 583 11.18 9.02 35.63
N TYR A 584 10.41 7.99 35.27
CA TYR A 584 10.36 7.46 33.90
C TYR A 584 9.33 8.12 32.99
N TYR A 585 8.15 8.41 33.52
CA TYR A 585 7.02 8.91 32.74
C TYR A 585 6.66 10.35 33.10
N GLY A 586 7.45 11.01 33.95
CA GLY A 586 7.29 12.42 34.31
C GLY A 586 6.10 12.76 35.21
N SER A 587 5.25 11.78 35.55
CA SER A 587 4.06 11.99 36.37
C SER A 587 3.58 10.71 37.05
N GLU A 588 3.11 10.84 38.30
CA GLU A 588 2.42 9.77 39.03
C GLU A 588 1.08 9.38 38.37
N ALA A 589 0.49 10.25 37.54
CA ALA A 589 -0.76 9.97 36.82
C ALA A 589 -0.61 8.85 35.77
N ASN A 590 0.63 8.50 35.42
CA ASN A 590 0.95 7.43 34.48
C ASN A 590 1.04 6.06 35.16
N ILE A 591 0.50 5.91 36.37
CA ILE A 591 0.32 4.60 37.02
C ILE A 591 -1.03 4.01 36.61
N LEU A 592 -0.99 2.81 36.03
CA LEU A 592 -2.16 1.95 35.87
C LEU A 592 -2.22 1.01 37.07
N ARG A 593 -3.13 1.31 38.01
CA ARG A 593 -3.25 0.56 39.27
C ARG A 593 -4.40 -0.44 39.18
N PHE A 594 -4.11 -1.71 39.46
CA PHE A 594 -5.10 -2.78 39.54
C PHE A 594 -4.96 -3.49 40.89
N ASP A 595 -6.06 -3.52 41.64
CA ASP A 595 -6.15 -4.27 42.90
C ASP A 595 -6.58 -5.70 42.59
N MET A 596 -5.71 -6.68 42.85
CA MET A 596 -5.98 -8.07 42.52
C MET A 596 -7.11 -8.69 43.36
N ALA A 597 -7.47 -8.09 44.50
CA ALA A 597 -8.62 -8.52 45.28
C ALA A 597 -9.94 -8.36 44.48
N GLU A 598 -10.03 -7.35 43.59
CA GLU A 598 -11.20 -7.14 42.71
C GLU A 598 -11.32 -8.18 41.59
N PHE A 599 -10.24 -8.92 41.32
CA PHE A 599 -10.13 -9.93 40.26
C PHE A 599 -9.98 -11.36 40.80
N GLY A 600 -10.26 -11.58 42.09
CA GLY A 600 -10.21 -12.90 42.73
C GLY A 600 -11.36 -13.86 42.34
N GLY A 601 -12.39 -13.37 41.65
CA GLY A 601 -13.54 -14.16 41.20
C GLY A 601 -13.30 -15.00 39.94
N ARG A 602 -14.26 -15.87 39.58
CA ARG A 602 -14.17 -16.74 38.39
C ARG A 602 -14.04 -15.96 37.07
N GLU A 603 -14.62 -14.78 37.00
CA GLU A 603 -14.61 -13.89 35.82
C GLU A 603 -13.48 -12.83 35.89
N GLY A 604 -12.59 -12.90 36.87
CA GLY A 604 -11.53 -11.89 37.06
C GLY A 604 -10.61 -11.76 35.85
N LEU A 605 -10.25 -12.88 35.22
CA LEU A 605 -9.42 -12.89 34.01
C LEU A 605 -10.14 -12.29 32.80
N GLU A 606 -11.42 -12.60 32.60
CA GLU A 606 -12.24 -12.04 31.52
C GLU A 606 -12.40 -10.52 31.69
N ARG A 607 -12.55 -10.02 32.92
CA ARG A 607 -12.59 -8.57 33.18
C ARG A 607 -11.26 -7.88 32.90
N LEU A 608 -10.13 -8.55 33.11
CA LEU A 608 -8.80 -7.99 32.82
C LEU A 608 -8.50 -8.00 31.32
N MET A 609 -8.69 -9.14 30.63
CA MET A 609 -8.34 -9.31 29.20
C MET A 609 -9.43 -8.84 28.25
N GLY A 610 -10.69 -9.02 28.62
CA GLY A 610 -11.86 -8.88 27.77
C GLY A 610 -12.45 -10.23 27.38
N SER A 611 -13.66 -10.20 26.80
CA SER A 611 -14.35 -11.38 26.28
C SER A 611 -14.96 -11.05 24.92
N VAL A 612 -14.61 -11.85 23.91
CA VAL A 612 -15.17 -11.75 22.55
C VAL A 612 -16.64 -12.17 22.56
N ASP A 613 -16.96 -13.25 23.28
CA ASP A 613 -18.31 -13.80 23.38
C ASP A 613 -19.31 -12.81 23.99
N ASN A 614 -18.87 -12.06 25.01
CA ASN A 614 -19.69 -11.08 25.71
C ASN A 614 -19.55 -9.66 25.16
N ASN A 615 -18.74 -9.45 24.12
CA ASN A 615 -18.40 -8.13 23.56
C ASN A 615 -17.97 -7.12 24.64
N GLN A 616 -17.19 -7.59 25.63
CA GLN A 616 -16.70 -6.78 26.73
C GLN A 616 -15.20 -6.50 26.56
N PRO A 617 -14.77 -5.23 26.49
CA PRO A 617 -13.36 -4.89 26.45
C PRO A 617 -12.71 -5.14 27.81
N GLY A 618 -11.47 -5.63 27.82
CA GLY A 618 -10.71 -5.84 29.04
C GLY A 618 -10.27 -4.54 29.68
N LEU A 619 -10.33 -4.46 31.01
CA LEU A 619 -9.89 -3.28 31.75
C LEU A 619 -8.38 -3.05 31.61
N LEU A 620 -7.58 -4.12 31.69
CA LEU A 620 -6.12 -4.02 31.58
C LEU A 620 -5.69 -3.73 30.14
N THR A 621 -6.22 -4.50 29.18
CA THR A 621 -5.89 -4.35 27.76
C THR A 621 -6.26 -2.96 27.26
N THR A 622 -7.44 -2.45 27.62
CA THR A 622 -7.88 -1.09 27.26
C THR A 622 -7.05 -0.01 27.96
N ALA A 623 -6.70 -0.19 29.24
CA ALA A 623 -5.91 0.80 29.97
C ALA A 623 -4.48 0.94 29.42
N ILE A 624 -3.80 -0.18 29.15
CA ILE A 624 -2.47 -0.20 28.55
C ILE A 624 -2.53 0.39 27.14
N LYS A 625 -3.55 0.03 26.36
CA LYS A 625 -3.78 0.57 25.01
C LYS A 625 -3.92 2.10 25.00
N ASN A 626 -4.71 2.64 25.92
CA ASN A 626 -4.92 4.09 26.01
C ASN A 626 -3.70 4.85 26.56
N ARG A 627 -2.84 4.17 27.35
CA ARG A 627 -1.65 4.75 27.99
C ARG A 627 -0.47 3.77 27.94
N PRO A 628 0.17 3.58 26.77
CA PRO A 628 1.24 2.59 26.61
C PRO A 628 2.52 2.99 27.38
N ALA A 629 2.78 4.29 27.52
CA ALA A 629 3.84 4.82 28.37
C ALA A 629 3.39 4.91 29.84
N SER A 630 3.18 3.77 30.49
CA SER A 630 2.70 3.73 31.88
C SER A 630 3.41 2.68 32.74
N LEU A 631 3.34 2.90 34.05
CA LEU A 631 3.76 1.94 35.07
C LEU A 631 2.56 1.10 35.49
N LEU A 632 2.64 -0.21 35.30
CA LEU A 632 1.61 -1.14 35.78
C LEU A 632 1.88 -1.49 37.26
N LEU A 633 0.95 -1.13 38.14
CA LEU A 633 0.99 -1.46 39.56
C LEU A 633 -0.10 -2.50 39.87
N LEU A 634 0.34 -3.70 40.27
CA LEU A 634 -0.53 -4.78 40.71
C LEU A 634 -0.47 -4.87 42.24
N ASP A 635 -1.52 -4.40 42.91
CA ASP A 635 -1.64 -4.46 44.38
C ASP A 635 -2.27 -5.78 44.82
N GLU A 636 -1.91 -6.22 46.04
CA GLU A 636 -2.41 -7.45 46.67
C GLU A 636 -2.31 -8.71 45.78
N MET A 637 -1.20 -8.87 45.05
CA MET A 637 -0.98 -10.00 44.13
C MET A 637 -1.29 -11.36 44.76
N GLU A 638 -1.05 -11.55 46.05
CA GLU A 638 -1.38 -12.76 46.82
C GLU A 638 -2.87 -13.14 46.82
N LYS A 639 -3.76 -12.21 46.47
CA LYS A 639 -5.22 -12.43 46.34
C LYS A 639 -5.64 -12.86 44.94
N ALA A 640 -4.74 -12.80 43.95
CA ALA A 640 -5.02 -13.19 42.58
C ALA A 640 -5.29 -14.70 42.47
N THR A 641 -6.15 -15.08 41.53
CA THR A 641 -6.36 -16.49 41.18
C THR A 641 -5.16 -17.05 40.40
N PRO A 642 -4.94 -18.39 40.41
CA PRO A 642 -3.86 -19.00 39.62
C PRO A 642 -3.89 -18.64 38.13
N SER A 643 -5.09 -18.47 37.55
CA SER A 643 -5.25 -18.04 36.16
C SER A 643 -4.77 -16.61 35.92
N VAL A 644 -5.04 -15.68 36.84
CA VAL A 644 -4.54 -14.30 36.77
C VAL A 644 -3.02 -14.27 36.97
N TYR A 645 -2.47 -15.11 37.85
CA TYR A 645 -1.03 -15.28 38.00
C TYR A 645 -0.34 -15.74 36.71
N ASN A 646 -0.84 -16.81 36.08
CA ASN A 646 -0.27 -17.32 34.82
C ASN A 646 -0.33 -16.30 33.69
N PHE A 647 -1.44 -15.55 33.63
CA PHE A 647 -1.59 -14.44 32.69
C PHE A 647 -0.48 -13.38 32.89
N PHE A 648 -0.26 -12.90 34.12
CA PHE A 648 0.79 -11.93 34.37
C PHE A 648 2.20 -12.51 34.22
N LEU A 649 2.43 -13.79 34.54
CA LEU A 649 3.73 -14.42 34.28
C LEU A 649 4.07 -14.42 32.78
N THR A 650 3.10 -14.73 31.93
CA THR A 650 3.25 -14.67 30.47
C THR A 650 3.56 -13.23 30.02
N LEU A 651 2.79 -12.25 30.51
CA LEU A 651 3.05 -10.83 30.22
C LEU A 651 4.45 -10.37 30.69
N LEU A 652 4.93 -10.85 31.83
CA LEU A 652 6.23 -10.45 32.37
C LEU A 652 7.41 -11.12 31.64
N ASP A 653 7.20 -12.29 31.04
CA ASP A 653 8.24 -13.06 30.34
C ASP A 653 8.30 -12.74 28.83
N GLU A 654 7.15 -12.60 28.19
CA GLU A 654 7.04 -12.33 26.74
C GLU A 654 6.84 -10.84 26.44
N GLY A 655 6.33 -10.06 27.40
CA GLY A 655 5.96 -8.64 27.24
C GLY A 655 4.84 -8.37 26.25
N VAL A 656 4.16 -9.41 25.79
CA VAL A 656 3.02 -9.37 24.88
C VAL A 656 1.88 -10.21 25.45
N ILE A 657 0.65 -9.76 25.21
CA ILE A 657 -0.58 -10.52 25.48
C ILE A 657 -1.49 -10.42 24.26
N THR A 658 -2.16 -11.51 23.90
CA THR A 658 -3.03 -11.62 22.70
C THR A 658 -4.50 -11.74 23.04
#